data_AF-A0A851IET8-F1
#
_entry.id   AF-A0A851IET8-F1
#
_cell.length_a   1.000
_cell.length_b   1.000
_cell.length_c   1.000
_cell.angle_alpha   90.00
_cell.angle_beta   90.00
_cell.angle_gamma   90.00
#
_symmetry.space_group_name_H-M   'P 1'
#
loop_
_entity.id
_entity.type
_entity.pdbx_description
1 polymer ?
#
loop_
_entity_poly.entity_id
_entity_poly.type
_entity_poly.pdbx_seq_one_letter_code
_entity_poly.pdbx_strand_id
1 'polypeptide(L)'
;MANKSIPYQSFCWVIGTTSFRTAKLNLKIEAQLLLLDEFYNEVIKESSWNWNNELQEKYYDFMKGRAFLTGEANRKGKDAREKTSGLVDIGLITEDRLITEAGRELLKITSSGNFETNNVFNINGDSFIYLKQLLKTSIDVSGSIVRPFIAVVKCLTELEFLSYDEFTYFVPLIRDDESTKQIISDIKSYREGKILPEEIIHKRLMQMDNYKLAQEEFIASNVDENLICLVGMNRKSRSYDKPYYKLYENLKKVFLDGENIYESLLNSAKNINQKPGTLWRNLLFKTTNIGVVRKNGKSSIHKQCPFINCKNETELKEVFFKYLHVFKAMATLSDYFDLNRRYFNITDTLIFEDRMIKLDMIPKYYFKEIIDVLYTETFSRDNNLRADASLETISEAFKLDISKVYAALSKDLGITIKSPEQAATYVNDERYRRFNTLIDKKFNDSVLIELLNCFETRDDKRIEEIVTDEAAIPTIFEYILGIIWYKVSERQGNILDFMKLSLEANLLPKTHAAGGYADIIYEYEACTSYPKHSLLLEATLADGNNQRRMEMEPVSRHLGDYRIRFNNPFDYSLFVSTYLDDNVVNDFRYRKIIPYKRDNETITGMKIISMDTDSLKKIIENKVKYKYLYEVFDKYHEMPLETVDWHDGMIKEATGEYKL
;
A
#
# COMPACT_ATOMS: atom_id res chain seq x y z
N MET A 1 -21.93 5.17 43.48
CA MET A 1 -22.60 6.06 42.51
C MET A 1 -23.40 5.17 41.56
N ALA A 2 -24.72 5.38 41.47
CA ALA A 2 -25.58 4.69 40.52
C ALA A 2 -25.08 4.91 39.08
N ASN A 3 -25.16 3.87 38.24
CA ASN A 3 -25.05 3.74 36.77
C ASN A 3 -24.85 5.00 35.88
N LYS A 4 -24.02 5.98 36.24
CA LYS A 4 -23.64 7.07 35.35
C LYS A 4 -22.75 6.46 34.26
N SER A 5 -23.15 6.67 33.01
CA SER A 5 -22.43 6.16 31.85
C SER A 5 -22.25 7.27 30.85
N ILE A 6 -20.99 7.59 30.56
CA ILE A 6 -20.62 8.48 29.47
C ILE A 6 -20.07 7.58 28.37
N PRO A 7 -20.86 7.29 27.31
CA PRO A 7 -20.43 6.38 26.26
C PRO A 7 -19.37 7.05 25.37
N TYR A 8 -18.47 6.22 24.84
CA TYR A 8 -17.60 6.63 23.75
C TYR A 8 -18.45 6.97 22.52
N GLN A 9 -18.11 8.09 21.87
CA GLN A 9 -18.62 8.49 20.56
C GLN A 9 -17.47 8.56 19.58
N SER A 10 -17.67 8.11 18.35
CA SER A 10 -16.62 8.17 17.33
C SER A 10 -16.37 9.63 16.96
N PHE A 11 -15.10 10.01 16.93
CA PHE A 11 -14.67 11.37 16.60
C PHE A 11 -13.97 11.45 15.23
N CYS A 12 -13.72 10.30 14.59
CA CYS A 12 -13.04 10.20 13.31
C CYS A 12 -13.62 9.10 12.44
N TRP A 13 -13.36 9.18 11.14
CA TRP A 13 -13.68 8.13 10.17
C TRP A 13 -12.46 7.23 9.86
N VAL A 14 -12.73 6.03 9.37
CA VAL A 14 -11.76 5.07 8.81
C VAL A 14 -12.47 4.19 7.79
N ILE A 15 -11.87 4.00 6.62
CA ILE A 15 -12.43 3.14 5.57
C ILE A 15 -12.06 1.68 5.87
N GLY A 16 -13.02 0.77 5.75
CA GLY A 16 -12.81 -0.66 5.97
C GLY A 16 -12.67 -1.05 7.45
N THR A 17 -12.09 -2.24 7.69
CA THR A 17 -11.96 -2.78 9.05
C THR A 17 -10.50 -3.08 9.43
N THR A 18 -10.14 -2.75 10.67
CA THR A 18 -8.79 -3.03 11.19
C THR A 18 -8.45 -4.53 11.29
N SER A 19 -9.45 -5.41 11.31
CA SER A 19 -9.27 -6.87 11.30
C SER A 19 -8.89 -7.44 9.93
N PHE A 20 -9.11 -6.67 8.85
CA PHE A 20 -8.68 -7.01 7.48
C PHE A 20 -7.72 -5.94 6.93
N ARG A 21 -6.76 -5.55 7.77
CA ARG A 21 -5.60 -4.77 7.35
C ARG A 21 -4.54 -5.73 6.86
N THR A 22 -4.38 -5.82 5.54
CA THR A 22 -3.46 -6.74 4.89
C THR A 22 -2.63 -6.00 3.85
N ALA A 23 -1.38 -6.41 3.73
CA ALA A 23 -0.57 -6.25 2.53
C ALA A 23 -1.33 -6.74 1.28
N LYS A 24 -1.05 -6.14 0.12
CA LYS A 24 -1.62 -6.53 -1.18
C LYS A 24 -3.15 -6.41 -1.15
N LEU A 25 -3.67 -5.29 -0.64
CA LEU A 25 -5.10 -5.16 -0.31
C LEU A 25 -6.01 -5.37 -1.53
N ASN A 26 -5.65 -4.82 -2.69
CA ASN A 26 -6.40 -5.02 -3.94
C ASN A 26 -6.48 -6.52 -4.30
N LEU A 27 -5.33 -7.20 -4.38
CA LEU A 27 -5.26 -8.64 -4.68
C LEU A 27 -6.10 -9.47 -3.71
N LYS A 28 -6.07 -9.11 -2.41
CA LYS A 28 -6.86 -9.81 -1.39
C LYS A 28 -8.35 -9.54 -1.52
N ILE A 29 -8.78 -8.34 -1.91
CA ILE A 29 -10.18 -8.04 -2.22
C ILE A 29 -10.64 -8.83 -3.44
N GLU A 30 -9.86 -8.82 -4.52
CA GLU A 30 -10.18 -9.47 -5.78
C GLU A 30 -10.25 -11.00 -5.61
N ALA A 31 -9.29 -11.60 -4.89
CA ALA A 31 -9.32 -13.01 -4.53
C ALA A 31 -10.53 -13.37 -3.66
N GLN A 32 -10.93 -12.49 -2.73
CA GLN A 32 -12.14 -12.71 -1.93
C GLN A 32 -13.42 -12.68 -2.77
N LEU A 33 -13.50 -11.83 -3.80
CA LEU A 33 -14.63 -11.83 -4.74
C LEU A 33 -14.70 -13.16 -5.50
N LEU A 34 -13.57 -13.66 -6.00
CA LEU A 34 -13.50 -14.97 -6.66
C LEU A 34 -13.94 -16.10 -5.72
N LEU A 35 -13.39 -16.12 -4.49
CA LEU A 35 -13.73 -17.14 -3.49
C LEU A 35 -15.19 -17.10 -3.08
N LEU A 36 -15.78 -15.91 -2.92
CA LEU A 36 -17.21 -15.77 -2.64
C LEU A 36 -18.06 -16.24 -3.80
N ASP A 37 -17.66 -15.98 -5.04
CA ASP A 37 -18.39 -16.44 -6.23
C ASP A 37 -18.37 -17.96 -6.35
N GLU A 38 -17.18 -18.56 -6.24
CA GLU A 38 -17.03 -20.01 -6.23
C GLU A 38 -17.86 -20.66 -5.12
N PHE A 39 -17.73 -20.15 -3.89
CA PHE A 39 -18.45 -20.68 -2.74
C PHE A 39 -19.97 -20.52 -2.88
N TYR A 40 -20.45 -19.38 -3.40
CA TYR A 40 -21.86 -19.18 -3.68
C TYR A 40 -22.38 -20.24 -4.66
N ASN A 41 -21.67 -20.48 -5.76
CA ASN A 41 -22.04 -21.45 -6.78
C ASN A 41 -22.00 -22.91 -6.27
N GLU A 42 -21.20 -23.22 -5.25
CA GLU A 42 -21.23 -24.51 -4.56
C GLU A 42 -22.44 -24.63 -3.63
N VAL A 43 -22.68 -23.62 -2.79
CA VAL A 43 -23.71 -23.66 -1.73
C VAL A 43 -25.13 -23.70 -2.29
N ILE A 44 -25.43 -22.92 -3.34
CA ILE A 44 -26.79 -22.82 -3.90
C ILE A 44 -27.28 -24.11 -4.57
N LYS A 45 -26.37 -25.05 -4.87
CA LYS A 45 -26.73 -26.37 -5.39
C LYS A 45 -27.37 -27.25 -4.34
N GLU A 46 -27.06 -27.01 -3.06
CA GLU A 46 -27.47 -27.85 -1.94
C GLU A 46 -28.44 -27.15 -0.99
N SER A 47 -28.39 -25.81 -0.89
CA SER A 47 -29.17 -25.05 0.09
C SER A 47 -29.41 -23.61 -0.34
N SER A 48 -30.35 -22.92 0.32
CA SER A 48 -30.52 -21.47 0.14
C SER A 48 -29.40 -20.70 0.83
N TRP A 49 -28.98 -19.59 0.21
CA TRP A 49 -27.95 -18.73 0.78
C TRP A 49 -28.48 -17.97 2.01
N ASN A 50 -27.81 -18.14 3.15
CA ASN A 50 -28.10 -17.42 4.38
C ASN A 50 -26.80 -17.23 5.18
N TRP A 51 -26.34 -15.97 5.32
CA TRP A 51 -25.04 -15.64 5.93
C TRP A 51 -25.02 -15.72 7.46
N ASN A 52 -25.41 -16.86 8.00
CA ASN A 52 -25.43 -17.16 9.44
C ASN A 52 -24.08 -17.73 9.93
N ASN A 53 -23.95 -17.98 11.24
CA ASN A 53 -22.71 -18.51 11.82
C ASN A 53 -22.28 -19.84 11.18
N GLU A 54 -23.21 -20.74 10.85
CA GLU A 54 -22.89 -22.03 10.24
C GLU A 54 -22.26 -21.84 8.86
N LEU A 55 -22.86 -21.01 8.00
CA LEU A 55 -22.32 -20.73 6.67
C LEU A 55 -21.00 -19.97 6.74
N GLN A 56 -20.84 -19.08 7.71
CA GLN A 56 -19.57 -18.38 7.97
C GLN A 56 -18.44 -19.35 8.34
N GLU A 57 -18.72 -20.38 9.13
CA GLU A 57 -17.73 -21.43 9.46
C GLU A 57 -17.38 -22.28 8.24
N LYS A 58 -18.37 -22.66 7.42
CA LYS A 58 -18.13 -23.36 6.15
C LYS A 58 -17.27 -22.52 5.20
N TYR A 59 -17.53 -21.22 5.10
CA TYR A 59 -16.74 -20.33 4.26
C TYR A 59 -15.31 -20.16 4.79
N TYR A 60 -15.09 -20.14 6.11
CA TYR A 60 -13.75 -20.17 6.68
C TYR A 60 -12.97 -21.40 6.21
N ASP A 61 -13.58 -22.59 6.31
CA ASP A 61 -12.96 -23.85 5.89
C ASP A 61 -12.74 -23.90 4.37
N PHE A 62 -13.65 -23.32 3.58
CA PHE A 62 -13.49 -23.16 2.13
C PHE A 62 -12.28 -22.29 1.78
N MET A 63 -12.18 -21.07 2.35
CA MET A 63 -11.04 -20.17 2.15
C MET A 63 -9.72 -20.85 2.53
N LYS A 64 -9.72 -21.61 3.63
CA LYS A 64 -8.56 -22.36 4.09
C LYS A 64 -8.18 -23.48 3.11
N GLY A 65 -9.14 -24.22 2.58
CA GLY A 65 -8.93 -25.23 1.55
C GLY A 65 -8.31 -24.69 0.27
N ARG A 66 -8.51 -23.39 -0.01
CA ARG A 66 -7.89 -22.66 -1.13
C ARG A 66 -6.61 -21.89 -0.75
N ALA A 67 -6.02 -22.21 0.40
CA ALA A 67 -4.80 -21.59 0.92
C ALA A 67 -4.86 -20.05 1.07
N PHE A 68 -6.07 -19.48 1.18
CA PHE A 68 -6.23 -18.04 1.41
C PHE A 68 -5.90 -17.65 2.86
N LEU A 69 -6.13 -18.58 3.79
CA LEU A 69 -5.89 -18.43 5.23
C LEU A 69 -4.77 -19.36 5.70
N THR A 70 -4.01 -18.88 6.69
CA THR A 70 -2.98 -19.65 7.39
C THR A 70 -3.35 -19.87 8.85
N GLY A 71 -3.01 -21.03 9.41
CA GLY A 71 -3.25 -21.36 10.81
C GLY A 71 -4.69 -21.82 11.11
N GLU A 72 -5.05 -21.88 12.40
CA GLU A 72 -6.38 -22.26 12.89
C GLU A 72 -7.01 -21.11 13.67
N ALA A 73 -8.24 -20.72 13.33
CA ALA A 73 -8.98 -19.70 14.04
C ALA A 73 -9.81 -20.29 15.18
N ASN A 74 -9.62 -19.76 16.40
CA ASN A 74 -10.45 -20.12 17.56
C ASN A 74 -11.95 -19.80 17.37
N ARG A 75 -12.28 -18.85 16.49
CA ARG A 75 -13.66 -18.45 16.16
C ARG A 75 -13.80 -18.28 14.65
N LYS A 76 -13.88 -19.41 13.94
CA LYS A 76 -13.94 -19.50 12.46
C LYS A 76 -14.94 -18.52 11.83
N GLY A 77 -16.20 -18.54 12.26
CA GLY A 77 -17.24 -17.65 11.68
C GLY A 77 -16.94 -16.16 11.88
N LYS A 78 -16.35 -15.79 13.04
CA LYS A 78 -15.91 -14.41 13.28
C LYS A 78 -14.81 -14.00 12.30
N ASP A 79 -13.80 -14.84 12.12
CA ASP A 79 -12.66 -14.55 11.24
C ASP A 79 -13.12 -14.43 9.78
N ALA A 80 -13.94 -15.36 9.29
CA ALA A 80 -14.54 -15.29 7.95
C ALA A 80 -15.30 -13.99 7.70
N ARG A 81 -16.10 -13.54 8.68
CA ARG A 81 -16.79 -12.25 8.61
C ARG A 81 -15.81 -11.08 8.57
N GLU A 82 -14.75 -11.10 9.40
CA GLU A 82 -13.73 -10.06 9.41
C GLU A 82 -13.00 -9.95 8.06
N LYS A 83 -12.71 -11.06 7.38
CA LYS A 83 -12.08 -11.08 6.03
C LYS A 83 -12.94 -10.54 4.90
N THR A 84 -14.23 -10.30 5.14
CA THR A 84 -15.18 -9.85 4.12
C THR A 84 -15.83 -8.51 4.46
N SER A 85 -15.82 -8.07 5.73
CA SER A 85 -16.45 -6.80 6.14
C SER A 85 -15.93 -5.58 5.37
N GLY A 86 -14.63 -5.52 5.09
CA GLY A 86 -14.06 -4.39 4.34
C GLY A 86 -14.62 -4.25 2.92
N LEU A 87 -15.11 -5.33 2.30
CA LEU A 87 -15.74 -5.32 0.98
C LEU A 87 -17.19 -4.81 1.07
N VAL A 88 -17.87 -5.05 2.19
CA VAL A 88 -19.20 -4.48 2.49
C VAL A 88 -19.10 -2.97 2.63
N ASP A 89 -18.09 -2.51 3.39
CA ASP A 89 -17.90 -1.09 3.72
C ASP A 89 -17.75 -0.22 2.45
N ILE A 90 -17.13 -0.76 1.40
CA ILE A 90 -16.96 -0.10 0.10
C ILE A 90 -17.96 -0.58 -0.98
N GLY A 91 -18.98 -1.36 -0.61
CA GLY A 91 -20.09 -1.69 -1.50
C GLY A 91 -19.85 -2.77 -2.56
N LEU A 92 -18.74 -3.50 -2.50
CA LEU A 92 -18.45 -4.58 -3.46
C LEU A 92 -19.27 -5.85 -3.19
N ILE A 93 -19.71 -6.04 -1.94
CA ILE A 93 -20.61 -7.12 -1.54
C ILE A 93 -21.71 -6.59 -0.61
N THR A 94 -22.83 -7.30 -0.52
CA THR A 94 -23.93 -6.96 0.39
C THR A 94 -23.62 -7.36 1.84
N GLU A 95 -24.47 -6.94 2.77
CA GLU A 95 -24.40 -7.38 4.17
C GLU A 95 -24.45 -8.91 4.31
N ASP A 96 -25.19 -9.58 3.41
CA ASP A 96 -25.25 -11.05 3.32
C ASP A 96 -24.11 -11.66 2.49
N ARG A 97 -23.07 -10.89 2.15
CA ARG A 97 -21.89 -11.31 1.38
C ARG A 97 -22.19 -11.82 -0.04
N LEU A 98 -23.28 -11.35 -0.63
CA LEU A 98 -23.54 -11.52 -2.06
C LEU A 98 -22.79 -10.46 -2.85
N ILE A 99 -22.21 -10.83 -3.98
CA ILE A 99 -21.47 -9.89 -4.84
C ILE A 99 -22.46 -8.90 -5.47
N THR A 100 -22.17 -7.60 -5.34
CA THR A 100 -23.00 -6.51 -5.92
C THR A 100 -22.67 -6.29 -7.39
N GLU A 101 -23.41 -5.43 -8.08
CA GLU A 101 -23.12 -5.05 -9.47
C GLU A 101 -21.71 -4.46 -9.60
N ALA A 102 -21.32 -3.56 -8.69
CA ALA A 102 -19.96 -3.03 -8.66
C ALA A 102 -18.90 -4.10 -8.39
N GLY A 103 -19.18 -5.05 -7.49
CA GLY A 103 -18.31 -6.21 -7.23
C GLY A 103 -18.18 -7.14 -8.44
N ARG A 104 -19.25 -7.31 -9.22
CA ARG A 104 -19.25 -8.13 -10.45
C ARG A 104 -18.41 -7.50 -11.54
N GLU A 105 -18.46 -6.18 -11.72
CA GLU A 105 -17.60 -5.52 -12.72
C GLU A 105 -16.12 -5.61 -12.35
N LEU A 106 -15.78 -5.43 -11.06
CA LEU A 106 -14.41 -5.66 -10.59
C LEU A 106 -13.97 -7.13 -10.82
N LEU A 107 -14.81 -8.10 -10.46
CA LEU A 107 -14.51 -9.53 -10.65
C LEU A 107 -14.31 -9.89 -12.13
N LYS A 108 -15.04 -9.25 -13.04
CA LYS A 108 -14.90 -9.45 -14.48
C LYS A 108 -13.55 -8.95 -15.00
N ILE A 109 -13.12 -7.76 -14.56
CA ILE A 109 -11.79 -7.20 -14.89
C ILE A 109 -10.71 -8.18 -14.43
N THR A 110 -10.76 -8.61 -13.17
CA THR A 110 -9.74 -9.46 -12.56
C THR A 110 -9.70 -10.85 -13.18
N SER A 111 -10.86 -11.44 -13.49
CA SER A 111 -10.96 -12.75 -14.14
C SER A 111 -10.47 -12.73 -15.59
N SER A 112 -10.68 -11.61 -16.30
CA SER A 112 -10.19 -11.45 -17.68
C SER A 112 -8.70 -11.09 -17.75
N GLY A 113 -8.13 -10.56 -16.67
CA GLY A 113 -6.77 -10.03 -16.66
C GLY A 113 -6.58 -8.74 -17.47
N ASN A 114 -7.66 -8.15 -17.99
CA ASN A 114 -7.60 -6.92 -18.79
C ASN A 114 -7.75 -5.68 -17.90
N PHE A 115 -6.63 -5.05 -17.56
CA PHE A 115 -6.55 -3.86 -16.72
C PHE A 115 -6.39 -2.54 -17.50
N GLU A 116 -6.62 -2.53 -18.82
CA GLU A 116 -6.36 -1.40 -19.72
C GLU A 116 -6.85 -0.03 -19.20
N THR A 117 -6.03 1.00 -19.44
CA THR A 117 -6.26 2.39 -19.03
C THR A 117 -7.16 3.11 -20.03
N ASN A 118 -8.47 2.85 -20.00
CA ASN A 118 -9.45 3.45 -20.93
C ASN A 118 -10.47 4.35 -20.20
N ASN A 119 -9.99 5.21 -19.29
CA ASN A 119 -10.86 6.14 -18.55
C ASN A 119 -10.26 7.55 -18.45
N VAL A 120 -11.11 8.49 -18.03
CA VAL A 120 -10.80 9.93 -18.00
C VAL A 120 -9.65 10.31 -17.06
N PHE A 121 -9.30 9.44 -16.11
CA PHE A 121 -8.19 9.65 -15.17
C PHE A 121 -6.88 9.00 -15.63
N ASN A 122 -6.90 8.23 -16.72
CA ASN A 122 -5.76 7.46 -17.24
C ASN A 122 -5.17 6.48 -16.20
N ILE A 123 -6.03 5.86 -15.38
CA ILE A 123 -5.66 4.84 -14.38
C ILE A 123 -6.14 3.44 -14.82
N ASN A 124 -5.66 2.38 -14.17
CA ASN A 124 -6.04 1.01 -14.49
C ASN A 124 -7.55 0.76 -14.26
N GLY A 125 -8.13 -0.16 -15.02
CA GLY A 125 -9.57 -0.45 -14.98
C GLY A 125 -10.11 -0.85 -13.60
N ASP A 126 -9.38 -1.70 -12.87
CA ASP A 126 -9.69 -2.10 -11.48
C ASP A 126 -9.70 -0.89 -10.54
N SER A 127 -8.69 -0.04 -10.67
CA SER A 127 -8.44 1.15 -9.85
C SER A 127 -9.50 2.22 -10.11
N PHE A 128 -10.02 2.28 -11.34
CA PHE A 128 -11.19 3.08 -11.67
C PHE A 128 -12.47 2.58 -11.00
N ILE A 129 -12.69 1.27 -10.88
CA ILE A 129 -13.82 0.75 -10.08
C ILE A 129 -13.65 1.15 -8.61
N TYR A 130 -12.46 0.99 -8.03
CA TYR A 130 -12.19 1.42 -6.65
C TYR A 130 -12.43 2.92 -6.46
N LEU A 131 -12.01 3.77 -7.39
CA LEU A 131 -12.28 5.20 -7.36
C LEU A 131 -13.79 5.48 -7.29
N LYS A 132 -14.59 4.87 -8.17
CA LYS A 132 -16.06 5.02 -8.16
C LYS A 132 -16.66 4.56 -6.82
N GLN A 133 -16.18 3.46 -6.26
CA GLN A 133 -16.66 2.97 -4.97
C GLN A 133 -16.29 3.90 -3.81
N LEU A 134 -15.07 4.44 -3.77
CA LEU A 134 -14.64 5.33 -2.69
C LEU A 134 -15.28 6.72 -2.78
N LEU A 135 -15.60 7.20 -3.99
CA LEU A 135 -16.43 8.39 -4.16
C LEU A 135 -17.78 8.20 -3.46
N LYS A 136 -18.44 7.05 -3.62
CA LYS A 136 -19.74 6.73 -2.99
C LYS A 136 -19.67 6.36 -1.51
N THR A 137 -18.54 5.82 -1.07
CA THR A 137 -18.38 5.27 0.30
C THR A 137 -18.67 6.35 1.33
N SER A 138 -19.68 6.09 2.17
CA SER A 138 -20.19 7.03 3.17
C SER A 138 -20.08 6.42 4.57
N ILE A 139 -19.45 7.14 5.51
CA ILE A 139 -19.18 6.69 6.87
C ILE A 139 -19.97 7.52 7.87
N ASP A 140 -20.60 6.85 8.84
CA ASP A 140 -21.25 7.49 9.97
C ASP A 140 -20.24 7.71 11.11
N VAL A 141 -19.97 8.97 11.40
CA VAL A 141 -19.16 9.40 12.55
C VAL A 141 -20.10 10.05 13.56
N SER A 142 -20.71 9.21 14.41
CA SER A 142 -21.61 9.64 15.49
C SER A 142 -22.74 10.56 15.03
N GLY A 143 -23.46 10.13 13.99
CA GLY A 143 -24.59 10.81 13.37
C GLY A 143 -24.22 11.71 12.19
N SER A 144 -22.94 12.03 12.03
CA SER A 144 -22.44 12.82 10.90
C SER A 144 -22.02 11.89 9.77
N ILE A 145 -22.62 12.03 8.60
CA ILE A 145 -22.23 11.26 7.41
C ILE A 145 -21.09 11.98 6.70
N VAL A 146 -20.07 11.23 6.29
CA VAL A 146 -18.92 11.74 5.55
C VAL A 146 -18.59 10.79 4.40
N ARG A 147 -18.33 11.33 3.21
CA ARG A 147 -17.68 10.65 2.09
C ARG A 147 -16.17 10.96 2.16
N PRO A 148 -15.35 10.09 2.78
CA PRO A 148 -13.98 10.44 3.14
C PRO A 148 -13.10 10.75 1.94
N PHE A 149 -13.36 10.10 0.79
CA PHE A 149 -12.58 10.34 -0.42
C PHE A 149 -12.69 11.78 -0.88
N ILE A 150 -13.91 12.33 -0.92
CA ILE A 150 -14.16 13.72 -1.31
C ILE A 150 -13.51 14.69 -0.31
N ALA A 151 -13.59 14.40 1.00
CA ALA A 151 -12.95 15.22 2.04
C ALA A 151 -11.41 15.30 1.88
N VAL A 152 -10.77 14.17 1.54
CA VAL A 152 -9.33 14.13 1.27
C VAL A 152 -8.97 14.90 0.00
N VAL A 153 -9.74 14.70 -1.08
CA VAL A 153 -9.53 15.45 -2.34
C VAL A 153 -9.69 16.95 -2.09
N LYS A 154 -10.69 17.39 -1.34
CA LYS A 154 -10.87 18.80 -0.95
C LYS A 154 -9.62 19.36 -0.27
N CYS A 155 -9.09 18.64 0.72
CA CYS A 155 -7.85 19.04 1.40
C CYS A 155 -6.68 19.15 0.41
N LEU A 156 -6.48 18.17 -0.46
CA LEU A 156 -5.37 18.16 -1.42
C LEU A 156 -5.50 19.24 -2.50
N THR A 157 -6.71 19.56 -2.95
CA THR A 157 -6.93 20.66 -3.91
C THR A 157 -6.62 22.03 -3.31
N GLU A 158 -6.83 22.21 -2.00
CA GLU A 158 -6.58 23.48 -1.32
C GLU A 158 -5.17 23.62 -0.72
N LEU A 159 -4.54 22.51 -0.36
CA LEU A 159 -3.24 22.47 0.34
C LEU A 159 -2.09 21.93 -0.52
N GLU A 160 -2.40 21.50 -1.74
CA GLU A 160 -1.54 20.85 -2.75
C GLU A 160 -0.98 19.47 -2.37
N PHE A 161 -0.65 19.29 -1.11
CA PHE A 161 -0.17 18.03 -0.53
C PHE A 161 -0.66 17.89 0.91
N LEU A 162 -0.52 16.70 1.47
CA LEU A 162 -0.63 16.43 2.90
C LEU A 162 0.62 15.69 3.37
N SER A 163 1.18 16.05 4.52
CA SER A 163 2.16 15.18 5.19
C SER A 163 1.47 13.95 5.79
N TYR A 164 2.22 12.88 6.06
CA TYR A 164 1.66 11.70 6.73
C TYR A 164 1.06 12.03 8.10
N ASP A 165 1.65 12.97 8.84
CA ASP A 165 1.10 13.41 10.12
C ASP A 165 -0.22 14.17 9.93
N GLU A 166 -0.32 15.03 8.92
CA GLU A 166 -1.57 15.76 8.60
C GLU A 166 -2.70 14.79 8.21
N PHE A 167 -2.40 13.83 7.34
CA PHE A 167 -3.35 12.80 6.93
C PHE A 167 -3.70 11.81 8.05
N THR A 168 -2.76 11.54 8.97
CA THR A 168 -3.02 10.68 10.13
C THR A 168 -3.91 11.38 11.14
N TYR A 169 -3.53 12.58 11.57
CA TYR A 169 -4.05 13.16 12.81
C TYR A 169 -5.16 14.19 12.59
N PHE A 170 -5.27 14.79 11.40
CA PHE A 170 -6.19 15.92 11.19
C PHE A 170 -7.32 15.57 10.22
N VAL A 171 -6.99 15.05 9.04
CA VAL A 171 -7.98 14.79 7.99
C VAL A 171 -9.11 13.83 8.43
N PRO A 172 -8.85 12.76 9.21
CA PRO A 172 -9.91 11.89 9.74
C PRO A 172 -10.89 12.58 10.71
N LEU A 173 -10.57 13.77 11.22
CA LEU A 173 -11.42 14.54 12.14
C LEU A 173 -12.50 15.36 11.42
N ILE A 174 -12.49 15.39 10.08
CA ILE A 174 -13.49 16.06 9.24
C ILE A 174 -14.80 15.26 9.29
N ARG A 175 -15.86 15.88 9.78
CA ARG A 175 -17.20 15.30 9.97
C ARG A 175 -18.34 16.10 9.32
N ASP A 176 -18.08 17.36 9.03
CA ASP A 176 -19.02 18.35 8.51
C ASP A 176 -18.26 19.54 7.89
N ASP A 177 -18.97 20.47 7.26
CA ASP A 177 -18.36 21.61 6.58
C ASP A 177 -17.56 22.54 7.50
N GLU A 178 -18.04 22.75 8.74
CA GLU A 178 -17.34 23.56 9.74
C GLU A 178 -15.98 22.93 10.07
N SER A 179 -15.96 21.63 10.31
CA SER A 179 -14.75 20.88 10.60
C SER A 179 -13.75 20.87 9.44
N THR A 180 -14.21 20.81 8.18
CA THR A 180 -13.32 20.91 7.01
C THR A 180 -12.57 22.23 7.02
N LYS A 181 -13.29 23.35 7.12
CA LYS A 181 -12.70 24.70 7.12
C LYS A 181 -11.70 24.86 8.27
N GLN A 182 -12.07 24.35 9.44
CA GLN A 182 -11.21 24.40 10.61
C GLN A 182 -9.94 23.56 10.42
N ILE A 183 -10.05 22.31 9.95
CA ILE A 183 -8.90 21.42 9.75
C ILE A 183 -7.95 21.96 8.69
N ILE A 184 -8.46 22.52 7.58
CA ILE A 184 -7.60 23.15 6.56
C ILE A 184 -6.85 24.35 7.14
N SER A 185 -7.50 25.18 7.95
CA SER A 185 -6.87 26.31 8.63
C SER A 185 -5.83 25.86 9.67
N ASP A 186 -6.16 24.81 10.43
CA ASP A 186 -5.28 24.22 11.44
C ASP A 186 -4.03 23.59 10.80
N ILE A 187 -4.17 22.93 9.63
CA ILE A 187 -3.04 22.42 8.85
C ILE A 187 -2.11 23.57 8.42
N LYS A 188 -2.65 24.67 7.89
CA LYS A 188 -1.84 25.85 7.52
C LYS A 188 -1.07 26.39 8.73
N SER A 189 -1.73 26.50 9.88
CA SER A 189 -1.10 26.96 11.14
C SER A 189 -0.05 25.97 11.66
N TYR A 190 -0.30 24.67 11.52
CA TYR A 190 0.62 23.59 11.92
C TYR A 190 1.91 23.63 11.09
N ARG A 191 1.80 23.82 9.77
CA ARG A 191 2.95 23.99 8.87
C ARG A 191 3.82 25.19 9.24
N GLU A 192 3.21 26.25 9.78
CA GLU A 192 3.90 27.45 10.27
C GLU A 192 4.47 27.29 11.68
N GLY A 193 4.29 26.12 12.32
CA GLY A 193 4.73 25.85 13.70
C GLY A 193 3.96 26.62 14.77
N LYS A 194 2.76 27.12 14.46
CA LYS A 194 1.95 27.98 15.36
C LYS A 194 1.06 27.19 16.32
N ILE A 195 0.78 25.93 16.01
CA ILE A 195 -0.13 25.07 16.79
C ILE A 195 0.43 23.64 16.84
N LEU A 196 0.22 22.96 17.97
CA LEU A 196 0.64 21.56 18.12
C LEU A 196 -0.48 20.58 17.72
N PRO A 197 -0.15 19.36 17.23
CA PRO A 197 -1.15 18.35 16.90
C PRO A 197 -2.10 18.04 18.06
N GLU A 198 -1.57 18.00 19.29
CA GLU A 198 -2.33 17.76 20.50
C GLU A 198 -3.40 18.82 20.76
N GLU A 199 -3.16 20.06 20.34
CA GLU A 199 -4.10 21.17 20.51
C GLU A 199 -5.25 21.08 19.51
N ILE A 200 -4.94 20.75 18.25
CA ILE A 200 -5.94 20.53 17.20
C ILE A 200 -6.87 19.37 17.61
N ILE A 201 -6.30 18.23 18.01
CA ILE A 201 -7.07 17.07 18.45
C ILE A 201 -7.92 17.43 19.67
N HIS A 202 -7.34 18.08 20.68
CA HIS A 202 -8.08 18.46 21.88
C HIS A 202 -9.27 19.36 21.56
N LYS A 203 -9.05 20.40 20.73
CA LYS A 203 -10.10 21.33 20.28
C LYS A 203 -11.25 20.57 19.62
N ARG A 204 -10.97 19.60 18.76
CA ARG A 204 -11.99 18.77 18.09
C ARG A 204 -12.75 17.88 19.08
N LEU A 205 -12.07 17.24 20.01
CA LEU A 205 -12.73 16.40 21.02
C LEU A 205 -13.67 17.23 21.91
N MET A 206 -13.26 18.42 22.32
CA MET A 206 -14.07 19.28 23.20
C MET A 206 -15.28 19.92 22.54
N GLN A 207 -15.44 19.80 21.22
CA GLN A 207 -16.68 20.19 20.55
C GLN A 207 -17.79 19.16 20.78
N MET A 208 -17.46 17.93 21.14
CA MET A 208 -18.41 16.84 21.38
C MET A 208 -18.94 16.84 22.82
N ASP A 209 -20.24 16.62 22.97
CA ASP A 209 -20.92 16.77 24.27
C ASP A 209 -20.51 15.72 25.31
N ASN A 210 -20.19 14.50 24.89
CA ASN A 210 -19.71 13.46 25.80
C ASN A 210 -18.34 13.82 26.43
N TYR A 211 -17.46 14.50 25.70
CA TYR A 211 -16.17 14.96 26.23
C TYR A 211 -16.33 16.17 27.16
N LYS A 212 -17.22 17.13 26.83
CA LYS A 212 -17.57 18.25 27.73
C LYS A 212 -18.12 17.72 29.06
N LEU A 213 -19.10 16.81 28.99
CA LEU A 213 -19.70 16.18 30.16
C LEU A 213 -18.68 15.40 30.99
N ALA A 214 -17.78 14.65 30.33
CA ALA A 214 -16.73 13.91 31.02
C ALA A 214 -15.73 14.84 31.72
N GLN A 215 -15.38 15.97 31.11
CA GLN A 215 -14.51 16.96 31.71
C GLN A 215 -15.17 17.61 32.93
N GLU A 216 -16.41 18.07 32.80
CA GLU A 216 -17.19 18.67 33.90
C GLU A 216 -17.28 17.71 35.09
N GLU A 217 -17.60 16.44 34.84
CA GLU A 217 -17.67 15.40 35.87
C GLU A 217 -16.31 15.17 36.55
N PHE A 218 -15.23 15.14 35.76
CA PHE A 218 -13.88 14.95 36.28
C PHE A 218 -13.43 16.10 37.17
N ILE A 219 -13.74 17.34 36.77
CA ILE A 219 -13.39 18.55 37.51
C ILE A 219 -14.18 18.63 38.83
N ALA A 220 -15.49 18.40 38.80
CA ALA A 220 -16.37 18.54 39.95
C ALA A 220 -16.20 17.45 41.02
N SER A 221 -15.72 16.26 40.65
CA SER A 221 -15.69 15.08 41.54
C SER A 221 -14.31 14.82 42.17
N ASN A 222 -14.28 14.17 43.33
CA ASN A 222 -13.03 13.61 43.87
C ASN A 222 -12.54 12.46 42.98
N VAL A 223 -11.23 12.41 42.71
CA VAL A 223 -10.68 11.42 41.78
C VAL A 223 -10.47 10.08 42.48
N ASP A 224 -11.19 9.07 42.01
CA ASP A 224 -10.98 7.66 42.32
C ASP A 224 -10.83 6.83 41.03
N GLU A 225 -10.54 5.53 41.16
CA GLU A 225 -10.39 4.63 40.01
C GLU A 225 -11.67 4.54 39.15
N ASN A 226 -12.86 4.61 39.78
CA ASN A 226 -14.13 4.52 39.08
C ASN A 226 -14.39 5.75 38.23
N LEU A 227 -14.06 6.94 38.74
CA LEU A 227 -14.16 8.20 38.01
C LEU A 227 -13.22 8.20 36.80
N ILE A 228 -11.96 7.78 36.96
CA ILE A 228 -11.02 7.65 35.83
C ILE A 228 -11.57 6.71 34.75
N CYS A 229 -12.13 5.57 35.16
CA CYS A 229 -12.74 4.62 34.23
C CYS A 229 -14.03 5.15 33.58
N LEU A 230 -14.77 6.04 34.25
CA LEU A 230 -15.97 6.69 33.72
C LEU A 230 -15.59 7.74 32.66
N VAL A 231 -14.69 8.66 33.00
CA VAL A 231 -14.32 9.79 32.13
C VAL A 231 -13.36 9.36 31.04
N GLY A 232 -12.60 8.27 31.24
CA GLY A 232 -11.71 7.71 30.23
C GLY A 232 -12.43 7.22 28.97
N MET A 233 -13.72 6.87 29.04
CA MET A 233 -14.55 6.48 27.88
C MET A 233 -13.93 5.38 27.01
N ASN A 234 -13.41 4.30 27.61
CA ASN A 234 -12.87 3.18 26.83
C ASN A 234 -13.92 2.49 25.95
N ARG A 235 -13.61 2.25 24.67
CA ARG A 235 -14.49 1.59 23.70
C ARG A 235 -14.79 0.11 24.02
N LYS A 236 -13.83 -0.63 24.60
CA LYS A 236 -13.96 -2.09 24.81
C LYS A 236 -14.46 -2.41 26.22
N SER A 237 -13.76 -1.94 27.23
CA SER A 237 -14.12 -2.14 28.64
C SER A 237 -13.54 -1.01 29.46
N ARG A 238 -14.33 -0.51 30.41
CA ARG A 238 -13.91 0.51 31.37
C ARG A 238 -12.67 0.08 32.16
N SER A 239 -12.47 -1.23 32.39
CA SER A 239 -11.32 -1.75 33.14
C SER A 239 -9.96 -1.46 32.49
N TYR A 240 -9.92 -1.20 31.17
CA TYR A 240 -8.68 -0.85 30.49
C TYR A 240 -8.13 0.52 30.89
N ASP A 241 -8.94 1.38 31.50
CA ASP A 241 -8.51 2.71 31.93
C ASP A 241 -8.04 2.74 33.40
N LYS A 242 -8.12 1.64 34.15
CA LYS A 242 -7.62 1.55 35.54
C LYS A 242 -6.18 2.02 35.73
N PRO A 243 -5.20 1.69 34.84
CA PRO A 243 -3.82 2.12 35.02
C PRO A 243 -3.64 3.66 35.09
N TYR A 244 -4.56 4.43 34.50
CA TYR A 244 -4.51 5.89 34.52
C TYR A 244 -4.76 6.49 35.90
N TYR A 245 -5.45 5.77 36.80
CA TYR A 245 -5.65 6.25 38.18
C TYR A 245 -4.32 6.35 38.93
N LYS A 246 -3.47 5.31 38.82
CA LYS A 246 -2.14 5.32 39.43
C LYS A 246 -1.25 6.41 38.84
N LEU A 247 -1.38 6.67 37.54
CA LEU A 247 -0.69 7.78 36.89
C LEU A 247 -1.14 9.13 37.47
N TYR A 248 -2.45 9.36 37.58
CA TYR A 248 -3.00 10.59 38.15
C TYR A 248 -2.50 10.83 39.59
N GLU A 249 -2.56 9.81 40.45
CA GLU A 249 -2.07 9.92 41.84
C GLU A 249 -0.59 10.32 41.88
N ASN A 250 0.25 9.68 41.06
CA ASN A 250 1.68 9.99 41.03
C ASN A 250 1.96 11.38 40.45
N LEU A 251 1.16 11.85 39.49
CA LEU A 251 1.26 13.21 38.97
C LEU A 251 0.94 14.24 40.06
N LYS A 252 -0.17 14.06 40.79
CA LYS A 252 -0.54 14.94 41.91
C LYS A 252 0.56 15.03 42.96
N LYS A 253 1.07 13.88 43.41
CA LYS A 253 2.14 13.80 44.40
C LYS A 253 3.43 14.51 43.97
N VAL A 254 3.83 14.33 42.72
CA VAL A 254 5.07 14.93 42.20
C VAL A 254 4.94 16.43 41.96
N PHE A 255 3.81 16.86 41.36
CA PHE A 255 3.68 18.23 40.86
C PHE A 255 2.98 19.19 41.81
N LEU A 256 2.10 18.70 42.70
CA LEU A 256 1.41 19.54 43.70
C LEU A 256 1.98 19.32 45.10
N ASP A 257 2.22 18.08 45.51
CA ASP A 257 2.65 17.77 46.88
C ASP A 257 4.19 17.81 47.04
N GLY A 258 4.94 17.89 45.92
CA GLY A 258 6.41 17.99 45.91
C GLY A 258 7.15 16.70 46.27
N GLU A 259 6.48 15.54 46.21
CA GLU A 259 7.08 14.24 46.52
C GLU A 259 8.13 13.81 45.49
N ASN A 260 9.25 13.24 45.96
CA ASN A 260 10.35 12.77 45.12
C ASN A 260 10.14 11.31 44.63
N ILE A 261 9.01 11.04 43.97
CA ILE A 261 8.60 9.69 43.52
C ILE A 261 8.68 9.48 42.00
N TYR A 262 9.67 10.06 41.34
CA TYR A 262 9.81 10.06 39.88
C TYR A 262 9.90 8.66 39.24
N GLU A 263 10.50 7.69 39.94
CA GLU A 263 10.52 6.30 39.49
C GLU A 263 9.10 5.70 39.45
N SER A 264 8.31 5.91 40.51
CA SER A 264 6.92 5.46 40.57
C SER A 264 6.08 6.12 39.47
N LEU A 265 6.30 7.42 39.21
CA LEU A 265 5.62 8.13 38.11
C LEU A 265 5.96 7.53 36.74
N LEU A 266 7.24 7.24 36.48
CA LEU A 266 7.66 6.58 35.24
C LEU A 266 7.04 5.19 35.12
N ASN A 267 7.01 4.41 36.20
CA ASN A 267 6.40 3.08 36.21
C ASN A 267 4.90 3.13 35.93
N SER A 268 4.16 4.10 36.49
CA SER A 268 2.75 4.27 36.15
C SER A 268 2.53 4.59 34.66
N ALA A 269 3.41 5.39 34.04
CA ALA A 269 3.35 5.65 32.60
C ALA A 269 3.78 4.44 31.75
N LYS A 270 4.64 3.55 32.27
CA LYS A 270 4.99 2.26 31.63
C LYS A 270 3.85 1.24 31.68
N ASN A 271 3.02 1.28 32.72
CA ASN A 271 1.89 0.38 32.90
C ASN A 271 0.69 0.73 31.99
N ILE A 272 0.73 1.86 31.30
CA ILE A 272 -0.25 2.20 30.25
C ILE A 272 0.16 1.47 28.98
N ASN A 273 -0.74 0.62 28.48
CA ASN A 273 -0.50 -0.23 27.32
C ASN A 273 -0.31 0.59 26.03
N GLN A 274 0.52 0.07 25.13
CA GLN A 274 0.65 0.51 23.73
C GLN A 274 1.09 1.99 23.56
N LYS A 275 0.73 2.58 22.41
CA LYS A 275 1.10 3.95 22.00
C LYS A 275 0.77 5.04 23.03
N PRO A 276 -0.39 5.04 23.73
CA PRO A 276 -0.67 6.04 24.77
C PRO A 276 0.40 6.08 25.87
N GLY A 277 0.90 4.93 26.32
CA GLY A 277 1.97 4.89 27.33
C GLY A 277 3.27 5.51 26.82
N THR A 278 3.62 5.28 25.55
CA THR A 278 4.79 5.93 24.93
C THR A 278 4.65 7.44 24.89
N LEU A 279 3.47 7.95 24.51
CA LEU A 279 3.18 9.39 24.48
C LEU A 279 3.26 10.01 25.88
N TRP A 280 2.70 9.36 26.91
CA TRP A 280 2.84 9.80 28.30
C TRP A 280 4.29 9.89 28.77
N ARG A 281 5.11 8.89 28.44
CA ARG A 281 6.53 8.90 28.82
C ARG A 281 7.29 10.03 28.12
N ASN A 282 7.02 10.26 26.84
CA ASN A 282 7.65 11.33 26.07
C ASN A 282 7.23 12.73 26.54
N LEU A 283 5.97 12.90 26.97
CA LEU A 283 5.48 14.15 27.55
C LEU A 283 6.18 14.47 28.88
N LEU A 284 6.33 13.46 29.74
CA LEU A 284 6.77 13.65 31.12
C LEU A 284 8.30 13.64 31.27
N PHE A 285 9.02 12.79 30.55
CA PHE A 285 10.43 12.49 30.83
C PHE A 285 11.35 12.70 29.62
N LYS A 286 12.59 13.14 29.89
CA LYS A 286 13.68 13.20 28.90
C LYS A 286 14.22 11.81 28.53
N THR A 287 13.96 10.80 29.35
CA THR A 287 14.44 9.43 29.16
C THR A 287 13.50 8.44 29.83
N THR A 288 13.42 7.22 29.28
CA THR A 288 12.63 6.11 29.81
C THR A 288 13.47 5.10 30.61
N ASN A 289 14.77 5.36 30.76
CA ASN A 289 15.66 4.53 31.56
C ASN A 289 15.41 4.76 33.06
N ILE A 290 14.98 3.70 33.73
CA ILE A 290 14.56 3.78 35.14
C ILE A 290 15.72 4.09 36.08
N GLY A 291 16.92 3.57 35.80
CA GLY A 291 18.12 3.84 36.61
C GLY A 291 18.55 5.30 36.51
N VAL A 292 18.45 5.89 35.31
CA VAL A 292 18.71 7.32 35.11
C VAL A 292 17.67 8.16 35.83
N VAL A 293 16.37 7.84 35.71
CA VAL A 293 15.31 8.60 36.40
C VAL A 293 15.44 8.51 37.91
N ARG A 294 15.76 7.34 38.46
CA ARG A 294 16.03 7.14 39.89
C ARG A 294 17.18 8.01 40.39
N LYS A 295 18.29 8.05 39.63
CA LYS A 295 19.48 8.85 39.97
C LYS A 295 19.23 10.36 39.87
N ASN A 296 18.54 10.80 38.81
CA ASN A 296 18.46 12.21 38.43
C ASN A 296 17.19 12.91 38.95
N GLY A 297 16.18 12.14 39.40
CA GLY A 297 14.95 12.65 39.99
C GLY A 297 14.28 13.71 39.12
N LYS A 298 14.00 14.89 39.72
CA LYS A 298 13.37 16.05 39.06
C LYS A 298 14.03 16.46 37.76
N SER A 299 15.36 16.35 37.65
CA SER A 299 16.07 16.78 36.43
C SER A 299 15.77 15.89 35.21
N SER A 300 15.16 14.73 35.43
CA SER A 300 14.68 13.80 34.40
C SER A 300 13.37 14.24 33.74
N ILE A 301 12.61 15.14 34.36
CA ILE A 301 11.35 15.66 33.81
C ILE A 301 11.65 16.57 32.61
N HIS A 302 10.83 16.44 31.57
CA HIS A 302 10.93 17.29 30.38
C HIS A 302 10.64 18.75 30.75
N LYS A 303 11.44 19.70 30.24
CA LYS A 303 11.29 21.13 30.61
C LYS A 303 9.94 21.72 30.19
N GLN A 304 9.37 21.18 29.12
CA GLN A 304 8.07 21.58 28.58
C GLN A 304 6.92 20.71 29.15
N CYS A 305 7.16 19.89 30.18
CA CYS A 305 6.10 19.11 30.80
C CYS A 305 5.02 20.05 31.36
N PRO A 306 3.76 19.93 30.88
CA PRO A 306 2.71 20.90 31.19
C PRO A 306 2.33 20.90 32.68
N PHE A 307 2.51 19.76 33.36
CA PHE A 307 2.23 19.62 34.79
C PHE A 307 3.14 20.46 35.70
N ILE A 308 4.29 20.94 35.21
CA ILE A 308 5.18 21.84 35.97
C ILE A 308 4.47 23.14 36.34
N ASN A 309 3.53 23.59 35.50
CA ASN A 309 2.86 24.87 35.64
C ASN A 309 1.56 24.80 36.44
N CYS A 310 1.11 23.61 36.85
CA CYS A 310 -0.12 23.43 37.61
C CYS A 310 0.07 23.90 39.05
N LYS A 311 -0.80 24.79 39.52
CA LYS A 311 -0.76 25.37 40.88
C LYS A 311 -1.74 24.73 41.84
N ASN A 312 -2.75 24.05 41.31
CA ASN A 312 -3.83 23.43 42.08
C ASN A 312 -4.35 22.18 41.37
N GLU A 313 -5.21 21.43 42.06
CA GLU A 313 -5.76 20.19 41.54
C GLU A 313 -6.68 20.39 40.32
N THR A 314 -7.39 21.51 40.23
CA THR A 314 -8.23 21.83 39.06
C THR A 314 -7.39 21.95 37.79
N GLU A 315 -6.33 22.75 37.81
CA GLU A 315 -5.40 22.89 36.69
C GLU A 315 -4.73 21.55 36.32
N LEU A 316 -4.36 20.74 37.32
CA LEU A 316 -3.81 19.41 37.09
C LEU A 316 -4.81 18.49 36.40
N LYS A 317 -6.08 18.51 36.83
CA LYS A 317 -7.15 17.72 36.22
C LYS A 317 -7.41 18.14 34.78
N GLU A 318 -7.41 19.44 34.48
CA GLU A 318 -7.58 19.95 33.10
C GLU A 318 -6.48 19.44 32.18
N VAL A 319 -5.21 19.57 32.61
CA VAL A 319 -4.05 19.08 31.85
C VAL A 319 -4.09 17.55 31.71
N PHE A 320 -4.41 16.83 32.78
CA PHE A 320 -4.52 15.38 32.74
C PHE A 320 -5.61 14.91 31.77
N PHE A 321 -6.79 15.53 31.83
CA PHE A 321 -7.93 15.20 30.96
C PHE A 321 -7.58 15.42 29.48
N LYS A 322 -6.95 16.56 29.16
CA LYS A 322 -6.45 16.84 27.80
C LYS A 322 -5.59 15.70 27.29
N TYR A 323 -4.51 15.36 27.99
CA TYR A 323 -3.55 14.36 27.50
C TYR A 323 -4.07 12.92 27.58
N LEU A 324 -4.95 12.60 28.53
CA LEU A 324 -5.66 11.32 28.57
C LEU A 324 -6.39 11.06 27.25
N HIS A 325 -7.18 12.03 26.80
CA HIS A 325 -8.00 11.86 25.61
C HIS A 325 -7.22 12.07 24.32
N VAL A 326 -6.34 13.07 24.25
CA VAL A 326 -5.49 13.31 23.07
C VAL A 326 -4.62 12.10 22.76
N PHE A 327 -3.97 11.48 23.75
CA PHE A 327 -3.10 10.32 23.47
C PHE A 327 -3.89 9.07 23.08
N LYS A 328 -5.11 8.88 23.62
CA LYS A 328 -6.02 7.82 23.16
C LYS A 328 -6.49 8.07 21.72
N ALA A 329 -6.77 9.32 21.36
CA ALA A 329 -7.15 9.71 20.02
C ALA A 329 -5.99 9.54 19.02
N MET A 330 -4.79 10.02 19.34
CA MET A 330 -3.59 9.83 18.51
C MET A 330 -3.26 8.35 18.29
N ALA A 331 -3.44 7.50 19.30
CA ALA A 331 -3.27 6.06 19.12
C ALA A 331 -4.29 5.50 18.11
N THR A 332 -5.57 5.85 18.25
CA THR A 332 -6.63 5.42 17.34
C THR A 332 -6.40 5.91 15.89
N LEU A 333 -6.07 7.19 15.72
CA LEU A 333 -5.81 7.81 14.42
C LEU A 333 -4.59 7.18 13.74
N SER A 334 -3.52 6.95 14.50
CA SER A 334 -2.33 6.25 14.01
C SER A 334 -2.61 4.82 13.61
N ASP A 335 -3.48 4.12 14.35
CA ASP A 335 -3.90 2.79 13.94
C ASP A 335 -4.67 2.87 12.62
N TYR A 336 -5.50 3.88 12.41
CA TYR A 336 -6.31 4.02 11.18
C TYR A 336 -5.53 4.51 9.95
N PHE A 337 -4.38 5.18 10.14
CA PHE A 337 -3.54 5.66 9.04
C PHE A 337 -3.24 4.59 7.99
N ASP A 338 -2.74 3.43 8.42
CA ASP A 338 -2.34 2.36 7.50
C ASP A 338 -3.53 1.87 6.66
N LEU A 339 -4.68 1.70 7.31
CA LEU A 339 -5.87 1.20 6.64
C LEU A 339 -6.42 2.20 5.63
N ASN A 340 -6.54 3.48 6.03
CA ASN A 340 -6.91 4.54 5.10
C ASN A 340 -5.91 4.58 3.94
N ARG A 341 -4.60 4.66 4.21
CA ARG A 341 -3.56 4.68 3.16
C ARG A 341 -3.82 3.59 2.11
N ARG A 342 -4.01 2.34 2.51
CA ARG A 342 -4.24 1.22 1.58
C ARG A 342 -5.50 1.42 0.73
N TYR A 343 -6.64 1.76 1.33
CA TYR A 343 -7.88 2.02 0.57
C TYR A 343 -7.76 3.22 -0.37
N PHE A 344 -7.06 4.28 0.04
CA PHE A 344 -6.87 5.43 -0.83
C PHE A 344 -5.89 5.14 -1.98
N ASN A 345 -4.85 4.34 -1.72
CA ASN A 345 -3.81 3.99 -2.70
C ASN A 345 -4.36 3.15 -3.86
N ILE A 346 -5.28 2.20 -3.62
CA ILE A 346 -5.85 1.33 -4.66
C ILE A 346 -6.64 2.07 -5.76
N THR A 347 -6.89 3.37 -5.60
CA THR A 347 -7.53 4.18 -6.64
C THR A 347 -6.56 4.65 -7.71
N ASP A 348 -5.25 4.56 -7.47
CA ASP A 348 -4.18 5.14 -8.31
C ASP A 348 -4.35 6.65 -8.61
N THR A 349 -5.20 7.35 -7.84
CA THR A 349 -5.38 8.81 -7.98
C THR A 349 -4.47 9.62 -7.06
N LEU A 350 -3.87 8.96 -6.07
CA LEU A 350 -3.06 9.54 -5.01
C LEU A 350 -1.68 8.90 -5.00
N ILE A 351 -0.64 9.74 -4.88
CA ILE A 351 0.74 9.30 -4.75
C ILE A 351 1.13 9.42 -3.28
N PHE A 352 1.47 8.28 -2.67
CA PHE A 352 2.08 8.21 -1.34
C PHE A 352 3.59 8.04 -1.50
N GLU A 353 4.35 9.10 -1.25
CA GLU A 353 5.80 9.15 -1.51
C GLU A 353 6.46 10.15 -0.56
N ASP A 354 7.67 9.87 -0.07
CA ASP A 354 8.47 10.79 0.75
C ASP A 354 7.73 11.36 1.98
N ARG A 355 6.90 10.52 2.63
CA ARG A 355 6.03 10.91 3.77
C ARG A 355 5.03 12.04 3.43
N MET A 356 4.72 12.19 2.15
CA MET A 356 3.72 13.10 1.62
C MET A 356 2.68 12.36 0.78
N ILE A 357 1.53 13.00 0.61
CA ILE A 357 0.40 12.55 -0.18
C ILE A 357 0.05 13.69 -1.13
N LYS A 358 -0.04 13.39 -2.41
CA LYS A 358 -0.42 14.33 -3.47
C LYS A 358 -1.37 13.64 -4.45
N LEU A 359 -2.19 14.41 -5.15
CA LEU A 359 -2.93 13.89 -6.31
C LEU A 359 -1.93 13.58 -7.44
N ASP A 360 -2.14 12.48 -8.15
CA ASP A 360 -1.42 12.21 -9.40
C ASP A 360 -1.81 13.23 -10.48
N MET A 361 -1.06 13.27 -11.58
CA MET A 361 -1.10 14.38 -12.54
C MET A 361 -2.51 14.67 -13.07
N ILE A 362 -3.17 13.74 -13.76
CA ILE A 362 -4.53 13.99 -14.29
C ILE A 362 -5.54 14.22 -13.15
N PRO A 363 -5.60 13.37 -12.10
CA PRO A 363 -6.49 13.60 -10.94
C PRO A 363 -6.36 15.00 -10.32
N LYS A 364 -5.13 15.54 -10.20
CA LYS A 364 -4.88 16.88 -9.64
C LYS A 364 -5.66 17.96 -10.39
N TYR A 365 -5.52 18.00 -11.72
CA TYR A 365 -6.17 19.01 -12.54
C TYR A 365 -7.67 18.74 -12.66
N TYR A 366 -8.06 17.48 -12.80
CA TYR A 366 -9.46 17.09 -12.91
C TYR A 366 -10.26 17.50 -11.67
N PHE A 367 -9.80 17.09 -10.47
CA PHE A 367 -10.50 17.42 -9.25
C PHE A 367 -10.49 18.91 -8.95
N LYS A 368 -9.41 19.64 -9.28
CA LYS A 368 -9.36 21.09 -9.12
C LYS A 368 -10.48 21.82 -9.87
N GLU A 369 -10.87 21.33 -11.05
CA GLU A 369 -11.97 21.92 -11.84
C GLU A 369 -13.37 21.63 -11.26
N ILE A 370 -13.53 20.53 -10.52
CA ILE A 370 -14.87 20.05 -10.10
C ILE A 370 -15.11 20.11 -8.59
N ILE A 371 -14.08 20.37 -7.79
CA ILE A 371 -14.14 20.16 -6.34
C ILE A 371 -15.19 21.04 -5.66
N ASP A 372 -15.44 22.24 -6.15
CA ASP A 372 -16.44 23.13 -5.56
C ASP A 372 -17.87 22.57 -5.68
N VAL A 373 -18.17 21.85 -6.77
CA VAL A 373 -19.45 21.16 -6.95
C VAL A 373 -19.45 19.83 -6.22
N LEU A 374 -18.41 19.01 -6.40
CA LEU A 374 -18.31 17.67 -5.80
C LEU A 374 -18.35 17.73 -4.27
N TYR A 375 -17.75 18.76 -3.66
CA TYR A 375 -17.69 18.91 -2.22
C TYR A 375 -19.07 19.09 -1.57
N THR A 376 -20.07 19.59 -2.31
CA THR A 376 -21.45 19.75 -1.80
C THR A 376 -22.09 18.42 -1.37
N GLU A 377 -21.60 17.30 -1.91
CA GLU A 377 -22.08 15.96 -1.59
C GLU A 377 -21.25 15.26 -0.49
N THR A 378 -20.22 15.91 0.06
CA THR A 378 -19.29 15.28 1.02
C THR A 378 -19.99 14.76 2.28
N PHE A 379 -21.06 15.43 2.71
CA PHE A 379 -21.73 15.15 3.98
C PHE A 379 -23.11 14.51 3.82
N SER A 380 -23.32 13.80 2.71
CA SER A 380 -24.53 13.03 2.43
C SER A 380 -24.22 11.57 2.12
N ARG A 381 -25.21 10.68 2.29
CA ARG A 381 -25.08 9.27 1.89
C ARG A 381 -25.33 9.16 0.40
N ASP A 382 -24.51 8.35 -0.27
CA ASP A 382 -24.76 7.92 -1.65
C ASP A 382 -25.64 6.66 -1.67
N ASN A 383 -26.74 6.69 -2.43
CA ASN A 383 -27.67 5.55 -2.52
C ASN A 383 -27.23 4.48 -3.53
N ASN A 384 -26.20 4.76 -4.34
CA ASN A 384 -25.71 3.89 -5.42
C ASN A 384 -24.48 3.07 -5.01
N LEU A 385 -24.17 2.96 -3.71
CA LEU A 385 -22.95 2.30 -3.21
C LEU A 385 -22.74 0.90 -3.82
N ARG A 386 -23.82 0.12 -4.00
CA ARG A 386 -23.79 -1.26 -4.53
C ARG A 386 -23.87 -1.34 -6.07
N ALA A 387 -24.30 -0.27 -6.74
CA ALA A 387 -24.52 -0.26 -8.18
C ALA A 387 -23.22 0.02 -8.96
N ASP A 388 -23.11 -0.48 -10.19
CA ASP A 388 -22.06 -0.02 -11.12
C ASP A 388 -22.46 1.32 -11.76
N ALA A 389 -22.39 2.39 -10.96
CA ALA A 389 -22.79 3.73 -11.37
C ALA A 389 -21.70 4.41 -12.23
N SER A 390 -22.12 5.22 -13.22
CA SER A 390 -21.22 6.14 -13.92
C SER A 390 -20.81 7.31 -13.01
N LEU A 391 -19.73 8.02 -13.33
CA LEU A 391 -19.28 9.18 -12.56
C LEU A 391 -20.35 10.27 -12.47
N GLU A 392 -21.09 10.54 -13.55
CA GLU A 392 -22.15 11.55 -13.61
C GLU A 392 -23.39 11.17 -12.80
N THR A 393 -23.57 9.87 -12.55
CA THR A 393 -24.62 9.34 -11.68
C THR A 393 -24.20 9.46 -10.20
N ILE A 394 -22.90 9.33 -9.93
CA ILE A 394 -22.32 9.53 -8.59
C ILE A 394 -22.37 11.01 -8.20
N SER A 395 -22.03 11.92 -9.11
CA SER A 395 -22.14 13.36 -8.92
C SER A 395 -22.26 14.10 -10.24
N GLU A 396 -23.08 15.15 -10.28
CA GLU A 396 -23.14 16.04 -11.45
C GLU A 396 -21.84 16.81 -11.71
N ALA A 397 -20.97 16.90 -10.70
CA ALA A 397 -19.64 17.51 -10.81
C ALA A 397 -18.79 16.87 -11.93
N PHE A 398 -19.05 15.60 -12.25
CA PHE A 398 -18.34 14.88 -13.31
C PHE A 398 -18.85 15.18 -14.73
N LYS A 399 -19.91 15.98 -14.90
CA LYS A 399 -20.33 16.53 -16.21
C LYS A 399 -19.39 17.66 -16.64
N LEU A 400 -18.11 17.32 -16.76
CA LEU A 400 -17.02 18.24 -17.07
C LEU A 400 -16.63 18.08 -18.54
N ASP A 401 -16.44 19.20 -19.23
CA ASP A 401 -15.69 19.20 -20.48
C ASP A 401 -14.19 19.02 -20.18
N ILE A 402 -13.66 17.85 -20.50
CA ILE A 402 -12.26 17.48 -20.27
C ILE A 402 -11.26 18.46 -20.93
N SER A 403 -11.68 19.21 -21.95
CA SER A 403 -10.86 20.24 -22.58
C SER A 403 -10.37 21.30 -21.58
N LYS A 404 -11.14 21.57 -20.52
CA LYS A 404 -10.74 22.49 -19.43
C LYS A 404 -9.56 21.95 -18.64
N VAL A 405 -9.56 20.65 -18.34
CA VAL A 405 -8.46 19.97 -17.65
C VAL A 405 -7.20 20.04 -18.50
N TYR A 406 -7.31 19.76 -19.81
CA TYR A 406 -6.18 19.85 -20.73
C TYR A 406 -5.66 21.27 -20.90
N ALA A 407 -6.53 22.28 -20.90
CA ALA A 407 -6.12 23.68 -20.95
C ALA A 407 -5.37 24.11 -19.68
N ALA A 408 -5.86 23.71 -18.49
CA ALA A 408 -5.19 23.98 -17.22
C ALA A 408 -3.82 23.30 -17.13
N LEU A 409 -3.76 22.02 -17.52
CA LEU A 409 -2.53 21.22 -17.59
C LEU A 409 -1.52 21.85 -18.57
N SER A 410 -1.97 22.21 -19.78
CA SER A 410 -1.17 22.89 -20.81
C SER A 410 -0.53 24.18 -20.29
N LYS A 411 -1.33 25.00 -19.60
CA LYS A 411 -0.88 26.29 -19.05
C LYS A 411 0.19 26.12 -17.98
N ASP A 412 -0.04 25.24 -17.01
CA ASP A 412 0.88 25.05 -15.88
C ASP A 412 2.22 24.44 -16.32
N LEU A 413 2.20 23.63 -17.38
CA LEU A 413 3.38 22.91 -17.86
C LEU A 413 4.09 23.58 -19.04
N GLY A 414 3.50 24.63 -19.63
CA GLY A 414 4.06 25.33 -20.79
C GLY A 414 4.05 24.50 -22.08
N ILE A 415 3.11 23.57 -22.22
CA ILE A 415 2.94 22.70 -23.41
C ILE A 415 1.54 22.87 -24.01
N THR A 416 1.25 22.19 -25.12
CA THR A 416 -0.07 22.20 -25.76
C THR A 416 -0.66 20.80 -25.82
N ILE A 417 -1.71 20.57 -25.04
CA ILE A 417 -2.50 19.33 -25.04
C ILE A 417 -3.88 19.66 -25.59
N LYS A 418 -4.21 19.05 -26.74
CA LYS A 418 -5.47 19.25 -27.46
C LYS A 418 -6.33 18.00 -27.55
N SER A 419 -5.78 16.83 -27.22
CA SER A 419 -6.49 15.56 -27.32
C SER A 419 -6.14 14.60 -26.17
N PRO A 420 -7.00 13.60 -25.90
CA PRO A 420 -6.71 12.54 -24.92
C PRO A 420 -5.40 11.80 -25.20
N GLU A 421 -5.07 11.55 -26.46
CA GLU A 421 -3.85 10.83 -26.86
C GLU A 421 -2.60 11.64 -26.53
N GLN A 422 -2.64 12.96 -26.75
CA GLN A 422 -1.56 13.86 -26.34
C GLN A 422 -1.41 13.92 -24.81
N ALA A 423 -2.53 13.93 -24.09
CA ALA A 423 -2.53 13.89 -22.63
C ALA A 423 -1.91 12.58 -22.12
N ALA A 424 -2.32 11.43 -22.67
CA ALA A 424 -1.80 10.12 -22.32
C ALA A 424 -0.30 10.00 -22.61
N THR A 425 0.16 10.49 -23.77
CA THR A 425 1.59 10.52 -24.13
C THR A 425 2.38 11.31 -23.09
N TYR A 426 1.92 12.52 -22.75
CA TYR A 426 2.59 13.36 -21.76
C TYR A 426 2.58 12.73 -20.35
N VAL A 427 1.47 12.10 -19.95
CA VAL A 427 1.40 11.33 -18.70
C VAL A 427 2.44 10.23 -18.68
N ASN A 428 2.59 9.49 -19.77
CA ASN A 428 3.60 8.44 -19.87
C ASN A 428 5.03 8.99 -19.83
N ASP A 429 5.31 10.10 -20.50
CA ASP A 429 6.61 10.77 -20.45
C ASP A 429 6.96 11.22 -19.02
N GLU A 430 6.00 11.81 -18.32
CA GLU A 430 6.18 12.24 -16.94
C GLU A 430 6.35 11.05 -15.98
N ARG A 431 5.58 9.96 -16.18
CA ARG A 431 5.77 8.70 -15.45
C ARG A 431 7.17 8.14 -15.71
N TYR A 432 7.65 8.14 -16.95
CA TYR A 432 8.98 7.67 -17.33
C TYR A 432 10.09 8.51 -16.67
N ARG A 433 9.94 9.84 -16.64
CA ARG A 433 10.87 10.76 -15.95
C ARG A 433 10.91 10.51 -14.44
N ARG A 434 9.74 10.36 -13.82
CA ARG A 434 9.61 10.02 -12.39
C ARG A 434 10.22 8.66 -12.09
N PHE A 435 10.02 7.68 -12.97
CA PHE A 435 10.58 6.34 -12.79
C PHE A 435 12.10 6.35 -12.82
N ASN A 436 12.71 7.09 -13.76
CA ASN A 436 14.17 7.25 -13.78
C ASN A 436 14.69 7.92 -12.49
N THR A 437 13.97 8.92 -11.97
CA THR A 437 14.29 9.55 -10.68
C THR A 437 14.18 8.57 -9.52
N LEU A 438 13.15 7.72 -9.52
CA LEU A 438 12.95 6.66 -8.53
C LEU A 438 14.10 5.65 -8.58
N ILE A 439 14.52 5.21 -9.77
CA ILE A 439 15.65 4.31 -9.94
C ILE A 439 16.93 4.94 -9.37
N ASP A 440 17.20 6.20 -9.66
CA ASP A 440 18.42 6.88 -9.19
C ASP A 440 18.46 7.04 -7.67
N LYS A 441 17.32 7.41 -7.07
CA LYS A 441 17.23 7.68 -5.63
C LYS A 441 17.10 6.41 -4.79
N LYS A 442 16.26 5.46 -5.23
CA LYS A 442 15.84 4.29 -4.45
C LYS A 442 16.52 3.00 -4.89
N PHE A 443 16.75 2.81 -6.20
CA PHE A 443 17.29 1.57 -6.77
C PHE A 443 18.68 1.76 -7.39
N ASN A 444 19.58 2.38 -6.62
CA ASN A 444 20.99 2.48 -6.96
C ASN A 444 21.68 1.10 -6.88
N ASP A 445 22.90 0.98 -7.41
CA ASP A 445 23.60 -0.30 -7.55
C ASP A 445 23.75 -1.05 -6.21
N SER A 446 24.05 -0.32 -5.11
CA SER A 446 24.19 -0.94 -3.80
C SER A 446 22.88 -1.55 -3.27
N VAL A 447 21.76 -0.87 -3.50
CA VAL A 447 20.43 -1.35 -3.10
C VAL A 447 20.00 -2.54 -3.96
N LEU A 448 20.29 -2.51 -5.26
CA LEU A 448 20.01 -3.64 -6.15
C LEU A 448 20.78 -4.90 -5.72
N ILE A 449 22.06 -4.76 -5.36
CA ILE A 449 22.87 -5.87 -4.83
C ILE A 449 22.32 -6.36 -3.48
N GLU A 450 21.93 -5.46 -2.57
CA GLU A 450 21.27 -5.82 -1.30
C GLU A 450 20.00 -6.64 -1.56
N LEU A 451 19.16 -6.21 -2.50
CA LEU A 451 17.93 -6.91 -2.86
C LEU A 451 18.20 -8.31 -3.43
N LEU A 452 19.18 -8.46 -4.33
CA LEU A 452 19.59 -9.78 -4.86
C LEU A 452 20.01 -10.74 -3.74
N ASN A 453 20.81 -10.27 -2.77
CA ASN A 453 21.16 -11.06 -1.58
C ASN A 453 19.93 -11.42 -0.72
N CYS A 454 18.95 -10.50 -0.60
CA CYS A 454 17.73 -10.79 0.14
C CYS A 454 16.88 -11.87 -0.55
N PHE A 455 16.81 -11.89 -1.89
CA PHE A 455 16.11 -12.93 -2.63
C PHE A 455 16.77 -14.31 -2.43
N GLU A 456 18.10 -14.37 -2.45
CA GLU A 456 18.87 -15.59 -2.20
C GLU A 456 18.65 -16.14 -0.79
N THR A 457 18.60 -15.25 0.22
CA THR A 457 18.47 -15.62 1.64
C THR A 457 17.02 -15.70 2.13
N ARG A 458 16.04 -15.40 1.26
CA ARG A 458 14.61 -15.30 1.59
C ARG A 458 14.31 -14.34 2.75
N ASP A 459 15.02 -13.21 2.80
CA ASP A 459 14.67 -12.09 3.68
C ASP A 459 13.53 -11.25 3.08
N ASP A 460 12.36 -11.90 2.94
CA ASP A 460 11.16 -11.35 2.32
C ASP A 460 10.70 -10.07 3.03
N LYS A 461 10.93 -9.97 4.35
CA LYS A 461 10.59 -8.76 5.13
C LYS A 461 11.48 -7.58 4.74
N ARG A 462 12.79 -7.79 4.59
CA ARG A 462 13.70 -6.73 4.15
C ARG A 462 13.39 -6.27 2.73
N ILE A 463 12.99 -7.20 1.84
CA ILE A 463 12.51 -6.88 0.49
C ILE A 463 11.29 -5.96 0.54
N GLU A 464 10.28 -6.31 1.35
CA GLU A 464 9.07 -5.50 1.50
C GLU A 464 9.37 -4.11 2.10
N GLU A 465 10.31 -4.02 3.05
CA GLU A 465 10.76 -2.74 3.63
C GLU A 465 11.48 -1.83 2.62
N ILE A 466 12.32 -2.41 1.75
CA ILE A 466 13.06 -1.65 0.73
C ILE A 466 12.13 -1.28 -0.43
N VAL A 467 11.33 -2.21 -0.94
CA VAL A 467 10.52 -2.04 -2.15
C VAL A 467 9.10 -1.61 -1.79
N THR A 468 8.24 -2.57 -1.43
CA THR A 468 6.84 -2.39 -1.04
C THR A 468 6.27 -3.69 -0.45
N ASP A 469 5.29 -3.59 0.45
CA ASP A 469 4.49 -4.73 0.93
C ASP A 469 3.22 -4.96 0.09
N GLU A 470 2.99 -4.15 -0.95
CA GLU A 470 1.78 -4.21 -1.79
C GLU A 470 1.88 -5.20 -2.96
N ALA A 471 3.05 -5.80 -3.23
CA ALA A 471 3.27 -6.78 -4.28
C ALA A 471 3.81 -8.12 -3.74
N ALA A 472 3.56 -9.22 -4.45
CA ALA A 472 4.14 -10.52 -4.10
C ALA A 472 5.67 -10.52 -4.33
N ILE A 473 6.41 -11.31 -3.54
CA ILE A 473 7.88 -11.38 -3.66
C ILE A 473 8.35 -11.75 -5.08
N PRO A 474 7.72 -12.70 -5.80
CA PRO A 474 8.03 -12.94 -7.22
C PRO A 474 7.83 -11.70 -8.12
N THR A 475 6.73 -10.97 -7.93
CA THR A 475 6.47 -9.70 -8.65
C THR A 475 7.54 -8.65 -8.36
N ILE A 476 8.01 -8.58 -7.12
CA ILE A 476 9.10 -7.67 -6.75
C ILE A 476 10.40 -8.14 -7.41
N PHE A 477 10.67 -9.44 -7.49
CA PHE A 477 11.85 -9.97 -8.18
C PHE A 477 11.86 -9.61 -9.66
N GLU A 478 10.75 -9.79 -10.37
CA GLU A 478 10.60 -9.36 -11.77
C GLU A 478 10.82 -7.86 -11.93
N TYR A 479 10.20 -7.04 -11.08
CA TYR A 479 10.39 -5.59 -11.10
C TYR A 479 11.86 -5.19 -10.93
N ILE A 480 12.57 -5.81 -9.98
CA ILE A 480 13.99 -5.56 -9.75
C ILE A 480 14.85 -6.05 -10.92
N LEU A 481 14.55 -7.22 -11.50
CA LEU A 481 15.22 -7.70 -12.70
C LEU A 481 15.04 -6.73 -13.86
N GLY A 482 13.84 -6.21 -14.07
CA GLY A 482 13.55 -5.20 -15.09
C GLY A 482 14.39 -3.94 -14.92
N ILE A 483 14.51 -3.42 -13.69
CA ILE A 483 15.36 -2.26 -13.38
C ILE A 483 16.84 -2.56 -13.64
N ILE A 484 17.34 -3.72 -13.20
CA ILE A 484 18.73 -4.13 -13.45
C ILE A 484 18.99 -4.17 -14.95
N TRP A 485 18.10 -4.84 -15.70
CA TRP A 485 18.28 -5.01 -17.14
C TRP A 485 18.20 -3.69 -17.89
N TYR A 486 17.27 -2.80 -17.53
CA TYR A 486 17.22 -1.45 -18.09
C TYR A 486 18.51 -0.66 -17.86
N LYS A 487 19.19 -0.83 -16.71
CA LYS A 487 20.49 -0.21 -16.45
C LYS A 487 21.62 -0.86 -17.27
N VAL A 488 21.61 -2.17 -17.42
CA VAL A 488 22.54 -2.94 -18.27
C VAL A 488 22.40 -2.53 -19.74
N SER A 489 21.17 -2.28 -20.18
CA SER A 489 20.79 -1.80 -21.51
C SER A 489 20.93 -0.29 -21.68
N GLU A 490 21.71 0.36 -20.82
CA GLU A 490 22.06 1.78 -20.93
C GLU A 490 20.82 2.71 -20.93
N ARG A 491 19.73 2.26 -20.29
CA ARG A 491 18.44 2.97 -20.21
C ARG A 491 17.77 3.22 -21.56
N GLN A 492 17.99 2.33 -22.52
CA GLN A 492 17.40 2.41 -23.85
C GLN A 492 16.02 1.74 -23.90
N GLY A 493 15.05 2.38 -24.55
CA GLY A 493 13.67 1.88 -24.65
C GLY A 493 12.81 2.23 -23.43
N ASN A 494 11.51 1.91 -23.50
CA ASN A 494 10.55 2.29 -22.48
C ASN A 494 10.33 1.15 -21.48
N ILE A 495 11.06 1.17 -20.36
CA ILE A 495 10.93 0.17 -19.29
C ILE A 495 9.49 0.00 -18.78
N LEU A 496 8.67 1.05 -18.79
CA LEU A 496 7.27 0.96 -18.36
C LEU A 496 6.40 0.12 -19.31
N ASP A 497 6.76 0.05 -20.59
CA ASP A 497 6.08 -0.80 -21.58
C ASP A 497 6.62 -2.24 -21.60
N PHE A 498 7.92 -2.38 -21.29
CA PHE A 498 8.63 -3.65 -21.29
C PHE A 498 8.27 -4.53 -20.10
N MET A 499 8.15 -3.93 -18.90
CA MET A 499 7.70 -4.64 -17.70
C MET A 499 6.21 -4.97 -17.85
N LYS A 500 5.84 -6.24 -17.84
CA LYS A 500 4.43 -6.67 -17.87
C LYS A 500 3.82 -6.66 -16.47
N LEU A 501 4.05 -5.56 -15.77
CA LEU A 501 3.65 -5.34 -14.38
C LEU A 501 2.68 -4.16 -14.28
N SER A 502 1.66 -4.33 -13.44
CA SER A 502 0.88 -3.20 -12.96
C SER A 502 1.68 -2.49 -11.86
N LEU A 503 1.80 -1.17 -11.98
CA LEU A 503 2.48 -0.31 -11.01
C LEU A 503 1.48 0.62 -10.34
N GLU A 504 1.70 0.91 -9.06
CA GLU A 504 0.94 1.94 -8.33
C GLU A 504 1.25 3.35 -8.87
N ALA A 505 0.48 4.35 -8.43
CA ALA A 505 0.75 5.76 -8.75
C ALA A 505 2.16 6.25 -8.35
N ASN A 506 2.82 5.61 -7.37
CA ASN A 506 4.21 5.89 -6.96
C ASN A 506 5.27 5.12 -7.80
N LEU A 507 4.85 4.32 -8.78
CA LEU A 507 5.66 3.51 -9.69
C LEU A 507 6.38 2.32 -9.03
N LEU A 508 5.94 1.90 -7.85
CA LEU A 508 6.31 0.62 -7.24
C LEU A 508 5.39 -0.51 -7.76
N PRO A 509 5.85 -1.78 -7.73
CA PRO A 509 5.07 -2.88 -8.27
C PRO A 509 3.80 -3.10 -7.44
N LYS A 510 2.71 -3.47 -8.14
CA LYS A 510 1.41 -3.83 -7.57
C LYS A 510 1.13 -5.31 -7.82
N THR A 511 1.01 -5.71 -9.09
CA THR A 511 0.69 -7.09 -9.51
C THR A 511 1.32 -7.41 -10.87
N HIS A 512 1.42 -8.69 -11.23
CA HIS A 512 1.65 -9.07 -12.63
C HIS A 512 0.41 -8.71 -13.46
N ALA A 513 0.61 -8.27 -14.71
CA ALA A 513 -0.44 -8.30 -15.71
C ALA A 513 -0.65 -9.76 -16.14
N ALA A 514 -1.89 -10.23 -16.24
CA ALA A 514 -2.16 -11.65 -16.46
C ALA A 514 -1.76 -12.13 -17.88
N GLY A 515 -0.98 -13.23 -17.93
CA GLY A 515 -1.18 -14.38 -18.82
C GLY A 515 -0.57 -14.40 -20.24
N GLY A 516 0.38 -15.32 -20.47
CA GLY A 516 0.69 -15.92 -21.78
C GLY A 516 2.00 -15.51 -22.45
N TYR A 517 2.74 -14.58 -21.86
CA TYR A 517 4.00 -14.04 -22.35
C TYR A 517 5.05 -14.06 -21.23
N ALA A 518 6.32 -13.91 -21.61
CA ALA A 518 7.43 -13.76 -20.65
C ALA A 518 7.19 -12.60 -19.67
N ASP A 519 7.82 -12.68 -18.50
CA ASP A 519 7.68 -11.70 -17.41
C ASP A 519 8.05 -10.27 -17.87
N ILE A 520 9.10 -10.14 -18.67
CA ILE A 520 9.51 -8.87 -19.27
C ILE A 520 9.90 -9.12 -20.73
N ILE A 521 9.43 -8.26 -21.63
CA ILE A 521 9.83 -8.29 -23.05
C ILE A 521 10.58 -6.99 -23.35
N TYR A 522 11.88 -7.10 -23.58
CA TYR A 522 12.75 -5.97 -23.88
C TYR A 522 13.03 -5.90 -25.38
N GLU A 523 12.58 -4.84 -26.04
CA GLU A 523 12.72 -4.70 -27.49
C GLU A 523 13.95 -3.84 -27.84
N TYR A 524 14.85 -4.37 -28.67
CA TYR A 524 16.05 -3.69 -29.14
C TYR A 524 15.97 -3.39 -30.63
N GLU A 525 16.24 -2.13 -31.00
CA GLU A 525 16.47 -1.76 -32.39
C GLU A 525 17.87 -2.21 -32.86
N ALA A 526 18.01 -2.47 -34.16
CA ALA A 526 19.26 -2.93 -34.75
C ALA A 526 20.38 -1.88 -34.56
N CYS A 527 21.59 -2.35 -34.25
CA CYS A 527 22.80 -1.54 -34.18
C CYS A 527 24.01 -2.31 -34.71
N THR A 528 25.22 -1.74 -34.57
CA THR A 528 26.46 -2.38 -35.02
C THR A 528 26.82 -3.64 -34.23
N SER A 529 26.31 -3.81 -33.02
CA SER A 529 26.60 -4.95 -32.14
C SER A 529 25.58 -6.09 -32.25
N TYR A 530 24.34 -5.80 -32.66
CA TYR A 530 23.27 -6.79 -32.73
C TYR A 530 22.15 -6.40 -33.70
N PRO A 531 21.45 -7.39 -34.30
CA PRO A 531 20.25 -7.17 -35.11
C PRO A 531 19.06 -6.70 -34.25
N LYS A 532 17.96 -6.29 -34.90
CA LYS A 532 16.69 -6.01 -34.22
C LYS A 532 16.15 -7.30 -33.60
N HIS A 533 15.82 -7.28 -32.31
CA HIS A 533 15.33 -8.47 -31.59
C HIS A 533 14.60 -8.09 -30.31
N SER A 534 13.82 -9.04 -29.80
CA SER A 534 13.24 -9.00 -28.47
C SER A 534 13.95 -9.99 -27.55
N LEU A 535 14.30 -9.53 -26.35
CA LEU A 535 14.77 -10.37 -25.26
C LEU A 535 13.62 -10.61 -24.28
N LEU A 536 13.28 -11.87 -24.07
CA LEU A 536 12.31 -12.31 -23.08
C LEU A 536 13.07 -12.61 -21.77
N LEU A 537 12.87 -11.81 -20.73
CA LEU A 537 13.41 -12.12 -19.40
C LEU A 537 12.38 -12.95 -18.64
N GLU A 538 12.84 -14.07 -18.11
CA GLU A 538 12.03 -15.03 -17.34
C GLU A 538 12.69 -15.17 -15.96
N ALA A 539 11.97 -14.81 -14.90
CA ALA A 539 12.50 -14.68 -13.55
C ALA A 539 11.84 -15.70 -12.62
N THR A 540 12.65 -16.48 -11.89
CA THR A 540 12.09 -17.42 -10.91
C THR A 540 12.86 -17.46 -9.60
N LEU A 541 12.11 -17.58 -8.52
CA LEU A 541 12.62 -17.88 -7.18
C LEU A 541 12.49 -19.38 -6.83
N ALA A 542 12.09 -20.23 -7.79
CA ALA A 542 11.97 -21.67 -7.60
C ALA A 542 13.34 -22.37 -7.59
N ASP A 543 13.49 -23.38 -6.73
CA ASP A 543 14.72 -24.16 -6.57
C ASP A 543 14.53 -25.64 -6.93
N GLY A 544 15.65 -26.32 -7.23
CA GLY A 544 15.76 -27.76 -7.47
C GLY A 544 14.66 -28.36 -8.38
N ASN A 545 14.00 -29.42 -7.90
CA ASN A 545 12.96 -30.13 -8.66
C ASN A 545 11.73 -29.27 -8.99
N ASN A 546 11.45 -28.21 -8.22
CA ASN A 546 10.33 -27.32 -8.49
C ASN A 546 10.64 -26.42 -9.68
N GLN A 547 11.88 -25.94 -9.80
CA GLN A 547 12.33 -25.16 -10.98
C GLN A 547 12.11 -25.96 -12.27
N ARG A 548 12.50 -27.24 -12.28
CA ARG A 548 12.28 -28.11 -13.44
C ARG A 548 10.81 -28.19 -13.86
N ARG A 549 9.91 -28.37 -12.89
CA ARG A 549 8.47 -28.51 -13.12
C ARG A 549 7.81 -27.19 -13.53
N MET A 550 8.31 -26.08 -13.02
CA MET A 550 7.69 -24.77 -13.19
C MET A 550 8.20 -24.04 -14.44
N GLU A 551 9.44 -24.27 -14.87
CA GLU A 551 10.09 -23.34 -15.81
C GLU A 551 10.44 -23.93 -17.17
N MET A 552 10.77 -25.23 -17.27
CA MET A 552 11.23 -25.81 -18.54
C MET A 552 10.21 -25.64 -19.67
N GLU A 553 8.94 -25.97 -19.40
CA GLU A 553 7.87 -25.86 -20.38
C GLU A 553 7.48 -24.40 -20.60
N PRO A 554 7.18 -23.59 -19.55
CA PRO A 554 6.69 -22.24 -19.78
C PRO A 554 7.70 -21.34 -20.50
N VAL A 555 8.97 -21.35 -20.09
CA VAL A 555 10.04 -20.55 -20.73
C VAL A 555 10.19 -20.92 -22.20
N SER A 556 10.24 -22.22 -22.49
CA SER A 556 10.35 -22.71 -23.88
C SER A 556 9.11 -22.35 -24.71
N ARG A 557 7.91 -22.47 -24.12
CA ARG A 557 6.64 -22.14 -24.77
C ARG A 557 6.52 -20.64 -25.03
N HIS A 558 6.85 -19.78 -24.06
CA HIS A 558 6.81 -18.33 -24.23
C HIS A 558 7.68 -17.88 -25.39
N LEU A 559 8.92 -18.35 -25.46
CA LEU A 559 9.83 -18.02 -26.57
C LEU A 559 9.35 -18.60 -27.90
N GLY A 560 8.91 -19.87 -27.91
CA GLY A 560 8.41 -20.53 -29.11
C GLY A 560 7.19 -19.83 -29.70
N ASP A 561 6.21 -19.51 -28.85
CA ASP A 561 5.00 -18.76 -29.21
C ASP A 561 5.34 -17.36 -29.73
N TYR A 562 6.23 -16.65 -29.04
CA TYR A 562 6.65 -15.31 -29.42
C TYR A 562 7.32 -15.32 -30.80
N ARG A 563 8.25 -16.24 -31.04
CA ARG A 563 8.94 -16.35 -32.33
C ARG A 563 8.03 -16.76 -33.48
N ILE A 564 7.04 -17.62 -33.24
CA ILE A 564 6.02 -17.94 -34.25
C ILE A 564 5.17 -16.71 -34.54
N ARG A 565 4.77 -15.96 -33.51
CA ARG A 565 3.91 -14.77 -33.66
C ARG A 565 4.59 -13.62 -34.39
N PHE A 566 5.85 -13.33 -34.07
CA PHE A 566 6.57 -12.16 -34.59
C PHE A 566 7.56 -12.50 -35.72
N ASN A 567 7.82 -13.79 -35.96
CA ASN A 567 8.67 -14.30 -37.03
C ASN A 567 10.07 -13.66 -37.09
N ASN A 568 10.69 -13.46 -35.92
CA ASN A 568 12.06 -12.97 -35.83
C ASN A 568 12.99 -14.07 -35.29
N PRO A 569 14.02 -14.48 -36.05
CA PRO A 569 14.93 -15.54 -35.61
C PRO A 569 15.91 -15.11 -34.52
N PHE A 570 16.07 -13.80 -34.29
CA PHE A 570 17.01 -13.24 -33.32
C PHE A 570 16.42 -13.09 -31.92
N ASP A 571 15.11 -13.27 -31.75
CA ASP A 571 14.46 -13.21 -30.44
C ASP A 571 14.93 -14.40 -29.59
N TYR A 572 15.20 -14.14 -28.32
CA TYR A 572 15.73 -15.14 -27.40
C TYR A 572 15.29 -14.87 -25.95
N SER A 573 15.45 -15.87 -25.10
CA SER A 573 15.14 -15.74 -23.67
C SER A 573 16.40 -15.71 -22.82
N LEU A 574 16.33 -14.93 -21.74
CA LEU A 574 17.27 -14.99 -20.62
C LEU A 574 16.49 -15.42 -19.37
N PHE A 575 16.80 -16.61 -18.90
CA PHE A 575 16.27 -17.20 -17.68
C PHE A 575 17.16 -16.83 -16.50
N VAL A 576 16.57 -16.20 -15.48
CA VAL A 576 17.25 -15.71 -14.29
C VAL A 576 16.66 -16.35 -13.04
N SER A 577 17.53 -16.88 -12.17
CA SER A 577 17.09 -17.44 -10.89
C SER A 577 18.10 -17.23 -9.77
N THR A 578 17.68 -17.39 -8.51
CA THR A 578 18.58 -17.45 -7.35
C THR A 578 19.37 -18.77 -7.28
N TYR A 579 18.95 -19.78 -8.04
CA TYR A 579 19.59 -21.08 -8.14
C TYR A 579 19.42 -21.62 -9.57
N LEU A 580 20.44 -22.21 -10.16
CA LEU A 580 20.32 -22.87 -11.47
C LEU A 580 20.49 -24.38 -11.32
N ASP A 581 19.48 -25.15 -11.70
CA ASP A 581 19.61 -26.60 -11.82
C ASP A 581 20.34 -26.98 -13.12
N ASP A 582 21.39 -27.80 -13.02
CA ASP A 582 22.19 -28.22 -14.17
C ASP A 582 21.36 -28.88 -15.27
N ASN A 583 20.30 -29.63 -14.94
CA ASN A 583 19.47 -30.26 -15.95
C ASN A 583 18.57 -29.25 -16.67
N VAL A 584 18.15 -28.20 -15.97
CA VAL A 584 17.38 -27.10 -16.57
C VAL A 584 18.28 -26.31 -17.53
N VAL A 585 19.50 -25.95 -17.09
CA VAL A 585 20.50 -25.27 -17.94
C VAL A 585 20.83 -26.11 -19.17
N ASN A 586 21.04 -27.42 -19.00
CA ASN A 586 21.29 -28.33 -20.11
C ASN A 586 20.08 -28.45 -21.04
N ASP A 587 18.84 -28.58 -20.54
CA ASP A 587 17.66 -28.64 -21.42
C ASP A 587 17.53 -27.38 -22.26
N PHE A 588 17.67 -26.20 -21.65
CA PHE A 588 17.67 -24.91 -22.35
C PHE A 588 18.77 -24.83 -23.40
N ARG A 589 19.96 -25.36 -23.13
CA ARG A 589 21.03 -25.47 -24.13
C ARG A 589 20.62 -26.32 -25.33
N TYR A 590 20.00 -27.48 -25.10
CA TYR A 590 19.54 -28.38 -26.16
C TYR A 590 18.35 -27.84 -26.95
N ARG A 591 17.60 -26.85 -26.43
CA ARG A 591 16.57 -26.14 -27.21
C ARG A 591 17.12 -25.49 -28.47
N LYS A 592 18.44 -25.25 -28.57
CA LYS A 592 19.13 -24.83 -29.80
C LYS A 592 18.79 -25.67 -31.03
N ILE A 593 18.51 -26.97 -30.87
CA ILE A 593 18.26 -27.89 -32.00
C ILE A 593 16.89 -28.57 -31.95
N ILE A 594 16.11 -28.33 -30.88
CA ILE A 594 14.80 -28.96 -30.71
C ILE A 594 13.76 -28.10 -31.43
N PRO A 595 13.05 -28.63 -32.43
CA PRO A 595 12.03 -27.87 -33.12
C PRO A 595 10.83 -27.60 -32.20
N TYR A 596 10.25 -26.40 -32.31
CA TYR A 596 9.01 -26.03 -31.64
C TYR A 596 7.90 -25.87 -32.68
N LYS A 597 6.73 -26.44 -32.42
CA LYS A 597 5.58 -26.45 -33.33
C LYS A 597 4.33 -25.92 -32.66
N ARG A 598 3.66 -25.00 -33.34
CA ARG A 598 2.34 -24.50 -32.95
C ARG A 598 1.59 -24.00 -34.18
N ASP A 599 0.29 -24.28 -34.26
CA ASP A 599 -0.60 -23.76 -35.31
C ASP A 599 -0.08 -23.95 -36.76
N ASN A 600 0.50 -25.13 -37.04
CA ASN A 600 1.17 -25.53 -38.29
C ASN A 600 2.48 -24.79 -38.65
N GLU A 601 2.92 -23.84 -37.83
CA GLU A 601 4.24 -23.22 -37.94
C GLU A 601 5.29 -24.04 -37.18
N THR A 602 6.54 -23.98 -37.64
CA THR A 602 7.67 -24.67 -37.00
C THR A 602 8.91 -23.79 -36.99
N ILE A 603 9.51 -23.61 -35.81
CA ILE A 603 10.86 -23.05 -35.67
C ILE A 603 11.85 -24.17 -35.37
N THR A 604 13.07 -24.07 -35.90
CA THR A 604 14.06 -25.16 -35.88
C THR A 604 14.86 -25.29 -34.58
N GLY A 605 14.80 -24.27 -33.73
CA GLY A 605 15.53 -24.24 -32.45
C GLY A 605 15.39 -22.88 -31.79
N MET A 606 15.79 -22.78 -30.52
CA MET A 606 15.63 -21.59 -29.67
C MET A 606 16.92 -21.26 -28.91
N LYS A 607 17.22 -19.97 -28.77
CA LYS A 607 18.27 -19.47 -27.89
C LYS A 607 17.67 -19.16 -26.53
N ILE A 608 18.08 -19.91 -25.50
CA ILE A 608 17.73 -19.67 -24.11
C ILE A 608 19.04 -19.63 -23.32
N ILE A 609 19.31 -18.48 -22.69
CA ILE A 609 20.49 -18.24 -21.87
C ILE A 609 20.06 -18.33 -20.41
N SER A 610 20.91 -18.89 -19.54
CA SER A 610 20.62 -19.03 -18.11
C SER A 610 21.67 -18.33 -17.26
N MET A 611 21.23 -17.60 -16.24
CA MET A 611 22.11 -16.85 -15.34
C MET A 611 21.54 -16.82 -13.92
N ASP A 612 22.42 -16.83 -12.91
CA ASP A 612 22.01 -16.69 -11.52
C ASP A 612 22.12 -15.25 -11.01
N THR A 613 21.55 -14.99 -9.83
CA THR A 613 21.62 -13.67 -9.18
C THR A 613 23.03 -13.29 -8.77
N ASP A 614 23.92 -14.25 -8.49
CA ASP A 614 25.35 -14.02 -8.25
C ASP A 614 26.04 -13.40 -9.47
N SER A 615 25.76 -13.93 -10.65
CA SER A 615 26.25 -13.39 -11.92
C SER A 615 25.69 -12.00 -12.21
N LEU A 616 24.41 -11.76 -11.90
CA LEU A 616 23.81 -10.42 -12.02
C LEU A 616 24.49 -9.40 -11.09
N LYS A 617 24.81 -9.77 -9.84
CA LYS A 617 25.56 -8.91 -8.91
C LYS A 617 26.89 -8.48 -9.53
N LYS A 618 27.65 -9.44 -10.08
CA LYS A 618 28.93 -9.15 -10.75
C LYS A 618 28.76 -8.27 -12.00
N ILE A 619 27.70 -8.46 -12.78
CA ILE A 619 27.37 -7.59 -13.92
C ILE A 619 27.14 -6.14 -13.48
N ILE A 620 26.45 -5.94 -12.36
CA ILE A 620 26.22 -4.61 -11.77
C ILE A 620 27.54 -4.02 -11.29
N GLU A 621 28.32 -4.77 -10.51
CA GLU A 621 29.61 -4.34 -9.94
C GLU A 621 30.61 -3.94 -11.04
N ASN A 622 30.74 -4.76 -12.07
CA ASN A 622 31.64 -4.55 -13.20
C ASN A 622 31.05 -3.66 -14.30
N LYS A 623 29.80 -3.18 -14.10
CA LYS A 623 29.07 -2.28 -15.01
C LYS A 623 29.01 -2.79 -16.45
N VAL A 624 28.82 -4.11 -16.60
CA VAL A 624 28.77 -4.76 -17.92
C VAL A 624 27.54 -4.27 -18.68
N LYS A 625 27.72 -4.03 -19.99
CA LYS A 625 26.68 -3.46 -20.87
C LYS A 625 26.08 -4.49 -21.80
N TYR A 626 24.81 -4.29 -22.15
CA TYR A 626 24.05 -5.24 -22.96
C TYR A 626 24.72 -5.57 -24.30
N LYS A 627 25.31 -4.59 -24.99
CA LYS A 627 26.03 -4.81 -26.26
C LYS A 627 27.10 -5.89 -26.14
N TYR A 628 27.88 -5.86 -25.06
CA TYR A 628 28.89 -6.88 -24.80
C TYR A 628 28.27 -8.22 -24.38
N LEU A 629 27.24 -8.20 -23.54
CA LEU A 629 26.52 -9.42 -23.15
C LEU A 629 25.94 -10.15 -24.36
N TYR A 630 25.36 -9.42 -25.33
CA TYR A 630 24.82 -10.01 -26.54
C TYR A 630 25.89 -10.80 -27.31
N GLU A 631 27.07 -10.19 -27.53
CA GLU A 631 28.20 -10.82 -28.20
C GLU A 631 28.67 -12.10 -27.46
N VAL A 632 28.77 -12.03 -26.13
CA VAL A 632 29.11 -13.19 -25.30
C VAL A 632 28.04 -14.27 -25.42
N PHE A 633 26.77 -13.93 -25.27
CA PHE A 633 25.66 -14.89 -25.35
C PHE A 633 25.58 -15.56 -26.73
N ASP A 634 25.79 -14.83 -27.82
CA ASP A 634 25.84 -15.39 -29.17
C ASP A 634 27.05 -16.32 -29.35
N LYS A 635 28.24 -15.89 -28.92
CA LYS A 635 29.46 -16.71 -28.98
C LYS A 635 29.26 -18.08 -28.33
N TYR A 636 28.73 -18.10 -27.10
CA TYR A 636 28.51 -19.36 -26.38
C TYR A 636 27.29 -20.12 -26.89
N HIS A 637 26.24 -19.44 -27.35
CA HIS A 637 25.12 -20.10 -28.03
C HIS A 637 25.62 -20.86 -29.27
N GLU A 638 26.51 -20.27 -30.07
CA GLU A 638 27.00 -20.86 -31.32
C GLU A 638 28.01 -22.01 -31.15
N MET A 639 28.61 -22.18 -29.96
CA MET A 639 29.51 -23.31 -29.69
C MET A 639 28.84 -24.67 -29.99
N PRO A 640 29.62 -25.74 -30.28
CA PRO A 640 29.10 -27.10 -30.36
C PRO A 640 28.41 -27.54 -29.06
N LEU A 641 27.39 -28.40 -29.14
CA LEU A 641 26.60 -28.83 -27.98
C LEU A 641 27.43 -29.69 -27.01
N GLU A 642 28.44 -30.38 -27.52
CA GLU A 642 29.38 -31.21 -26.78
C GLU A 642 30.47 -30.42 -26.02
N THR A 643 30.49 -29.10 -26.15
CA THR A 643 31.45 -28.24 -25.44
C THR A 643 31.22 -28.34 -23.94
N VAL A 644 32.19 -28.90 -23.21
CA VAL A 644 32.17 -28.99 -21.75
C VAL A 644 32.43 -27.60 -21.14
N ASP A 645 31.87 -27.32 -19.97
CA ASP A 645 32.04 -26.06 -19.23
C ASP A 645 31.65 -24.80 -20.02
N TRP A 646 30.80 -24.95 -21.05
CA TRP A 646 30.33 -23.82 -21.88
C TRP A 646 29.61 -22.77 -21.03
N HIS A 647 28.82 -23.20 -20.04
CA HIS A 647 28.03 -22.32 -19.18
C HIS A 647 28.95 -21.56 -18.20
N ASP A 648 29.83 -22.25 -17.48
CA ASP A 648 30.83 -21.63 -16.60
C ASP A 648 31.71 -20.63 -17.35
N GLY A 649 32.15 -20.98 -18.56
CA GLY A 649 32.91 -20.09 -19.44
C GLY A 649 32.10 -18.84 -19.80
N MET A 650 30.84 -19.02 -20.19
CA MET A 650 29.93 -17.93 -20.52
C MET A 650 29.73 -16.99 -19.33
N ILE A 651 29.47 -17.54 -18.14
CA ILE A 651 29.27 -16.75 -16.92
C ILE A 651 30.52 -15.93 -16.60
N LYS A 652 31.72 -16.53 -16.58
CA LYS A 652 32.98 -15.79 -16.33
C LYS A 652 33.21 -14.65 -17.33
N GLU A 653 32.89 -14.86 -18.61
CA GLU A 653 33.06 -13.83 -19.64
C GLU A 653 32.01 -12.73 -19.54
N ALA A 654 30.75 -13.10 -19.31
CA ALA A 654 29.61 -12.21 -19.16
C ALA A 654 29.73 -11.33 -17.90
N THR A 655 30.28 -11.85 -16.81
CA THR A 655 30.51 -11.10 -15.58
C THR A 655 31.74 -10.21 -15.63
N GLY A 656 32.58 -10.31 -16.67
CA GLY A 656 33.76 -9.47 -16.84
C GLY A 656 34.97 -9.89 -15.99
N GLU A 657 34.99 -11.13 -15.48
CA GLU A 657 36.09 -11.64 -14.64
C GLU A 657 37.45 -11.69 -15.35
N TYR A 658 37.49 -11.66 -16.68
CA TYR A 658 38.73 -11.58 -17.47
C TYR A 658 39.35 -10.16 -17.54
N LYS A 659 38.72 -9.14 -16.94
CA LYS A 659 39.23 -7.75 -16.94
C LYS A 659 39.93 -7.34 -15.63
N LEU A 660 40.18 -8.28 -14.72
CA LEU A 660 40.93 -8.07 -13.47
C LEU A 660 42.42 -8.36 -13.62
#